data_AF-A0A1F8A0P6-F1
#
_entry.id   AF-A0A1F8A0P6-F1
#
_cell.length_a   1.000
_cell.length_b   1.000
_cell.length_c   1.000
_cell.angle_alpha   90.00
_cell.angle_beta   90.00
_cell.angle_gamma   90.00
#
_symmetry.space_group_name_H-M   'P 1'
#
loop_
_entity.id
_entity.type
_entity.pdbx_description
1 polymer ?
#
loop_
_entity_poly.entity_id
_entity_poly.type
_entity_poly.pdbx_seq_one_letter_code
_entity_poly.pdbx_strand_id
1 'polypeptide(L)'
;MSPESTDQRHLEAIDHSTTEADSPSSPVTSPPLTRRQWMQVLNAFVVFLNTWGLLLAFGVFQTYWEQVQFPDRSSSEISWISTVSGFLLLFSGIITGPLFDYGYFRSLVVAGSLLEGICIGLGGGMLYVPSITAAAASLQEFRRAKFIGLIASATGIGGVIYPIMFRQLVSSVGFPWAVRSIAFVVFATYLPSWAVLPYKTAQNTAIRQWFDPSALAEPPFVLAIISAFFAGVAYYLPLIYLPLFAETTILTLHNTDLPFYLLSIVNGASVLGRLLAGLLAVRIGSFETCTAGLAASASLLFCWVAVSSKVGVIVWSVFWGFISSIIVSMPGAMLPLLCASFSVLGTRTGMYWASVGLGVLVGGPIGGALVGNMTDNDRCRTRHIRCKGGSGGNSCHGCRRANKPCTSHKDGMFRFVEYTSVENDSEDYQAQPSLPASDITFISENNADFGSNGQSNNRPADHSDYQQSFQNSPSQVSTSAPTSYPVGSQSALSPLKSEYEASLFKYFMTSLSPWFDYCDPNRHFYTYIASSASSNPILLYAVLTVAARHQRSHSERERLIADEYQQYCLESLISALDDSEKTLDESLFASAVILRLSEEMTEPSPREIVDSHTLSAHILVRIKEGNICTSSFTDAALIVVLRQEIFVANLTQRPVGSFTDHCNIDTSLGPTSEAMWTYRIIAHAAKITDFAYGDVMFRTKDRWNDLIQYVQDWEDNRPNSFLPIYTEAENLTSSCFPKIWYCNDCHVAARLYLELCRILLLASDPDATALRIGRFRRMQENDDKIRECVRVICGVALTNPEFHTTRSTAGLAIGLCGELFHDPRETKVLLDLLSAAEFHLGWPCLKLKEDLRRFWRLPVVES
;
A
#
# COMPACT_ATOMS: atom_id res chain seq x y z
N MET A 1 63.15 -55.99 -26.82
CA MET A 1 63.27 -57.28 -26.14
C MET A 1 63.42 -56.99 -24.65
N SER A 2 62.33 -57.12 -23.90
CA SER A 2 62.36 -57.58 -22.50
C SER A 2 62.79 -59.06 -22.48
N PRO A 3 63.35 -59.60 -21.38
CA PRO A 3 62.60 -60.04 -20.17
C PRO A 3 63.26 -59.58 -18.84
N GLU A 4 62.53 -59.32 -17.73
CA GLU A 4 62.17 -60.28 -16.63
C GLU A 4 63.35 -61.14 -16.15
N SER A 5 63.68 -61.36 -14.87
CA SER A 5 63.18 -61.07 -13.52
C SER A 5 64.39 -61.38 -12.58
N THR A 6 64.51 -60.88 -11.34
CA THR A 6 64.17 -61.63 -10.11
C THR A 6 64.50 -60.74 -8.89
N ASP A 7 63.50 -60.57 -8.02
CA ASP A 7 63.57 -60.07 -6.64
C ASP A 7 64.56 -60.85 -5.78
N GLN A 8 65.18 -60.18 -4.79
CA GLN A 8 65.27 -60.63 -3.38
C GLN A 8 66.29 -59.79 -2.60
N ARG A 9 65.78 -58.94 -1.70
CA ARG A 9 66.25 -58.91 -0.30
C ARG A 9 65.19 -58.26 0.61
N HIS A 10 64.61 -59.14 1.43
CA HIS A 10 63.97 -58.93 2.73
C HIS A 10 62.49 -58.51 2.78
N LEU A 11 61.66 -59.57 2.69
CA LEU A 11 60.35 -59.75 3.30
C LEU A 11 60.46 -60.87 4.34
N GLU A 12 59.96 -60.65 5.55
CA GLU A 12 59.34 -61.64 6.46
C GLU A 12 58.64 -60.84 7.59
N ALA A 13 57.30 -60.76 7.55
CA ALA A 13 56.32 -61.46 8.41
C ALA A 13 56.02 -60.71 9.74
N ILE A 14 54.93 -59.95 9.88
CA ILE A 14 53.59 -60.32 10.42
C ILE A 14 53.66 -61.14 11.73
N ASP A 15 53.32 -60.55 12.90
CA ASP A 15 52.16 -60.93 13.74
C ASP A 15 51.93 -59.98 14.96
N HIS A 16 50.73 -60.09 15.54
CA HIS A 16 49.99 -59.29 16.53
C HIS A 16 50.52 -59.13 17.98
N SER A 17 49.89 -58.14 18.65
CA SER A 17 49.78 -57.87 20.12
C SER A 17 50.97 -57.11 20.74
N THR A 18 50.80 -56.08 21.58
CA THR A 18 49.83 -55.82 22.65
C THR A 18 49.64 -54.32 22.88
N THR A 19 48.43 -53.98 23.33
CA THR A 19 48.05 -52.74 23.99
C THR A 19 49.04 -52.36 25.10
N GLU A 20 49.72 -51.22 24.99
CA GLU A 20 50.21 -50.49 26.15
C GLU A 20 49.65 -49.08 26.12
N ALA A 21 49.04 -48.73 27.25
CA ALA A 21 48.23 -47.56 27.48
C ALA A 21 49.09 -46.30 27.47
N ASP A 22 48.92 -45.46 26.44
CA ASP A 22 49.32 -44.08 26.54
C ASP A 22 48.34 -43.34 27.47
N SER A 23 48.91 -42.86 28.55
CA SER A 23 48.33 -41.97 29.57
C SER A 23 47.34 -40.93 29.02
N PRO A 24 46.32 -40.51 29.81
CA PRO A 24 45.39 -39.48 29.38
C PRO A 24 46.16 -38.18 29.20
N SER A 25 46.49 -37.85 27.94
CA SER A 25 46.97 -36.51 27.61
C SER A 25 45.92 -35.52 28.08
N SER A 26 46.34 -34.72 29.06
CA SER A 26 45.64 -33.57 29.62
C SER A 26 44.85 -32.81 28.56
N PRO A 27 43.65 -32.28 28.86
CA PRO A 27 42.86 -31.52 27.90
C PRO A 27 43.72 -30.38 27.38
N VAL A 28 44.12 -30.43 26.11
CA VAL A 28 44.86 -29.37 25.44
C VAL A 28 43.98 -28.13 25.46
N THR A 29 44.18 -27.33 26.50
CA THR A 29 43.47 -26.07 26.69
C THR A 29 44.06 -25.14 25.67
N SER A 30 43.38 -25.02 24.54
CA SER A 30 43.91 -24.30 23.39
C SER A 30 44.16 -22.83 23.75
N PRO A 31 45.28 -22.23 23.31
CA PRO A 31 45.73 -20.92 23.79
C PRO A 31 44.69 -19.82 23.54
N PRO A 32 44.56 -18.80 24.40
CA PRO A 32 43.64 -17.69 24.19
C PRO A 32 43.97 -16.93 22.90
N LEU A 33 42.97 -16.32 22.27
CA LEU A 33 43.17 -15.50 21.09
C LEU A 33 44.13 -14.34 21.40
N THR A 34 45.09 -14.12 20.49
CA THR A 34 45.98 -12.97 20.55
C THR A 34 45.21 -11.68 20.32
N ARG A 35 45.73 -10.56 20.83
CA ARG A 35 45.19 -9.21 20.56
C ARG A 35 45.00 -8.95 19.06
N ARG A 36 45.90 -9.48 18.22
CA ARG A 36 45.83 -9.34 16.75
C ARG A 36 44.63 -10.06 16.15
N GLN A 37 44.34 -11.28 16.60
CA GLN A 37 43.17 -12.04 16.13
C GLN A 37 41.86 -11.36 16.57
N TRP A 38 41.80 -10.84 17.79
CA TRP A 38 40.64 -10.06 18.24
C TRP A 38 40.41 -8.80 17.42
N MET A 39 41.47 -8.10 17.01
CA MET A 39 41.34 -6.94 16.12
C MET A 39 40.81 -7.33 14.73
N GLN A 40 41.21 -8.50 14.18
CA GLN A 40 40.64 -9.01 12.92
C GLN A 40 39.16 -9.36 13.04
N VAL A 41 38.77 -10.00 14.15
CA VAL A 41 37.37 -10.30 14.47
C VAL A 41 36.57 -9.01 14.61
N LEU A 42 37.09 -8.01 15.32
CA LEU A 42 36.42 -6.71 15.49
C LEU A 42 36.25 -5.97 14.16
N ASN A 43 37.29 -5.93 13.32
CA ASN A 43 37.19 -5.32 11.99
C ASN A 43 36.13 -5.99 11.14
N ALA A 44 36.14 -7.32 11.05
CA ALA A 44 35.15 -8.05 10.28
C ALA A 44 33.74 -7.85 10.87
N PHE A 45 33.58 -7.83 12.19
CA PHE A 45 32.31 -7.54 12.85
C PHE A 45 31.76 -6.16 12.46
N VAL A 46 32.58 -5.12 12.52
CA VAL A 46 32.20 -3.75 12.12
C VAL A 46 31.84 -3.68 10.64
N VAL A 47 32.63 -4.31 9.77
CA VAL A 47 32.34 -4.38 8.32
C VAL A 47 31.00 -5.05 8.08
N PHE A 48 30.70 -6.16 8.76
CA PHE A 48 29.40 -6.84 8.64
C PHE A 48 28.24 -6.00 9.19
N LEU A 49 28.46 -5.28 10.29
CA LEU A 49 27.47 -4.36 10.86
C LEU A 49 27.07 -3.30 9.84
N ASN A 50 28.05 -2.61 9.24
CA ASN A 50 27.84 -1.47 8.36
C ASN A 50 27.39 -1.91 6.97
N THR A 51 28.19 -2.72 6.29
CA THR A 51 27.97 -3.08 4.89
C THR A 51 26.67 -3.83 4.67
N TRP A 52 26.44 -4.89 5.44
CA TRP A 52 25.19 -5.64 5.30
C TRP A 52 24.02 -5.00 6.05
N GLY A 53 24.26 -4.30 7.15
CA GLY A 53 23.20 -3.58 7.84
C GLY A 53 22.57 -2.47 6.99
N LEU A 54 23.40 -1.69 6.28
CA LEU A 54 22.92 -0.69 5.32
C LEU A 54 22.21 -1.34 4.14
N LEU A 55 22.74 -2.47 3.63
CA LEU A 55 22.09 -3.21 2.54
C LEU A 55 20.68 -3.66 2.92
N LEU A 56 20.49 -4.13 4.17
CA LEU A 56 19.18 -4.52 4.69
C LEU A 56 18.26 -3.32 4.99
N ALA A 57 18.81 -2.11 5.12
CA ALA A 57 18.03 -0.89 5.32
C ALA A 57 17.39 -0.35 4.04
N PHE A 58 17.84 -0.79 2.85
CA PHE A 58 17.31 -0.31 1.57
C PHE A 58 15.80 -0.48 1.42
N GLY A 59 15.16 -1.43 2.11
CA GLY A 59 13.71 -1.56 2.11
C GLY A 59 13.00 -0.27 2.55
N VAL A 60 13.50 0.40 3.61
CA VAL A 60 12.90 1.67 4.09
C VAL A 60 13.26 2.85 3.20
N PHE A 61 14.45 2.85 2.59
CA PHE A 61 14.82 3.85 1.59
C PHE A 61 13.94 3.74 0.34
N GLN A 62 13.65 2.52 -0.11
CA GLN A 62 12.80 2.26 -1.26
C GLN A 62 11.39 2.81 -1.04
N THR A 63 10.77 2.50 0.11
CA THR A 63 9.45 3.06 0.45
C THR A 63 9.47 4.59 0.47
N TYR A 64 10.49 5.21 1.07
CA TYR A 64 10.59 6.67 1.09
C TYR A 64 10.76 7.28 -0.32
N TRP A 65 11.56 6.63 -1.18
CA TRP A 65 11.74 7.08 -2.55
C TRP A 65 10.47 6.96 -3.37
N GLU A 66 9.73 5.87 -3.24
CA GLU A 66 8.46 5.66 -3.94
C GLU A 66 7.37 6.63 -3.47
N GLN A 67 7.29 6.92 -2.17
CA GLN A 67 6.19 7.70 -1.62
C GLN A 67 6.44 9.21 -1.59
N VAL A 68 7.69 9.65 -1.46
CA VAL A 68 8.01 11.07 -1.19
C VAL A 68 8.90 11.68 -2.26
N GLN A 69 9.98 11.00 -2.65
CA GLN A 69 11.02 11.61 -3.48
C GLN A 69 10.76 11.47 -4.99
N PHE A 70 10.25 10.32 -5.42
CA PHE A 70 10.07 9.95 -6.83
C PHE A 70 8.72 9.24 -7.06
N PRO A 71 7.58 9.88 -6.77
CA PRO A 71 6.26 9.26 -6.92
C PRO A 71 5.92 8.88 -8.36
N ASP A 72 6.52 9.55 -9.35
CA ASP A 72 6.27 9.30 -10.78
C ASP A 72 7.09 8.14 -11.37
N ARG A 73 7.90 7.45 -10.56
CA ARG A 73 8.77 6.34 -11.00
C ARG A 73 8.25 5.00 -10.53
N SER A 74 8.39 3.98 -11.37
CA SER A 74 7.91 2.65 -11.03
C SER A 74 8.78 2.00 -9.92
N SER A 75 8.17 1.20 -9.05
CA SER A 75 8.89 0.45 -8.00
C SER A 75 10.04 -0.40 -8.57
N SER A 76 9.86 -0.95 -9.77
CA SER A 76 10.92 -1.69 -10.48
C SER A 76 12.12 -0.81 -10.81
N GLU A 77 11.93 0.41 -11.32
CA GLU A 77 13.02 1.34 -11.61
C GLU A 77 13.79 1.73 -10.34
N ILE A 78 13.11 1.93 -9.22
CA ILE A 78 13.73 2.31 -7.94
C ILE A 78 14.49 1.11 -7.33
N SER A 79 13.95 -0.11 -7.44
CA SER A 79 14.56 -1.33 -6.90
C SER A 79 15.95 -1.64 -7.48
N TRP A 80 16.28 -1.15 -8.69
CA TRP A 80 17.61 -1.29 -9.29
C TRP A 80 18.72 -0.69 -8.42
N ILE A 81 18.44 0.34 -7.62
CA ILE A 81 19.42 0.96 -6.73
C ILE A 81 19.92 -0.06 -5.70
N SER A 82 19.01 -0.80 -5.08
CA SER A 82 19.32 -1.80 -4.06
C SER A 82 19.98 -3.04 -4.66
N THR A 83 19.45 -3.56 -5.77
CA THR A 83 19.97 -4.79 -6.40
C THR A 83 21.35 -4.58 -7.03
N VAL A 84 21.61 -3.42 -7.66
CA VAL A 84 22.95 -3.07 -8.17
C VAL A 84 23.93 -2.89 -7.02
N SER A 85 23.50 -2.26 -5.91
CA SER A 85 24.36 -2.11 -4.73
C SER A 85 24.75 -3.46 -4.13
N GLY A 86 23.79 -4.37 -3.96
CA GLY A 86 24.05 -5.73 -3.49
C GLY A 86 24.90 -6.56 -4.46
N PHE A 87 24.66 -6.43 -5.77
CA PHE A 87 25.47 -7.06 -6.81
C PHE A 87 26.93 -6.58 -6.74
N LEU A 88 27.16 -5.25 -6.71
CA LEU A 88 28.52 -4.69 -6.66
C LEU A 88 29.27 -5.09 -5.39
N LEU A 89 28.59 -5.16 -4.25
CA LEU A 89 29.13 -5.61 -2.98
C LEU A 89 29.68 -7.04 -3.07
N LEU A 90 28.92 -7.94 -3.69
CA LEU A 90 29.29 -9.36 -3.78
C LEU A 90 30.25 -9.66 -4.95
N PHE A 91 29.97 -9.07 -6.12
CA PHE A 91 30.71 -9.32 -7.36
C PHE A 91 32.11 -8.72 -7.35
N SER A 92 32.30 -7.56 -6.71
CA SER A 92 33.64 -6.96 -6.54
C SER A 92 34.63 -7.87 -5.80
N GLY A 93 34.15 -8.90 -5.10
CA GLY A 93 34.95 -9.97 -4.53
C GLY A 93 35.94 -10.61 -5.50
N ILE A 94 35.58 -10.70 -6.79
CA ILE A 94 36.47 -11.23 -7.84
C ILE A 94 37.73 -10.37 -8.04
N ILE A 95 37.67 -9.09 -7.69
CA ILE A 95 38.77 -8.12 -7.78
C ILE A 95 39.44 -7.97 -6.41
N THR A 96 38.63 -7.81 -5.36
CA THR A 96 39.11 -7.46 -4.02
C THR A 96 39.73 -8.67 -3.30
N GLY A 97 39.32 -9.89 -3.64
CA GLY A 97 39.93 -11.15 -3.20
C GLY A 97 41.39 -11.30 -3.66
N PRO A 98 41.69 -11.23 -4.97
CA PRO A 98 43.07 -11.22 -5.46
C PRO A 98 43.91 -10.06 -4.90
N LEU A 99 43.33 -8.85 -4.79
CA LEU A 99 44.03 -7.72 -4.17
C LEU A 99 44.38 -7.96 -2.70
N PHE A 100 43.52 -8.67 -1.96
CA PHE A 100 43.81 -9.12 -0.62
C PHE A 100 44.98 -10.12 -0.60
N ASP A 101 44.97 -11.11 -1.49
CA ASP A 101 46.05 -12.11 -1.62
C ASP A 101 47.39 -11.47 -2.00
N TYR A 102 47.37 -10.39 -2.82
CA TYR A 102 48.54 -9.55 -3.11
C TYR A 102 49.06 -8.71 -1.93
N GLY A 103 48.32 -8.67 -0.81
CA GLY A 103 48.69 -7.95 0.40
C GLY A 103 48.18 -6.50 0.47
N TYR A 104 47.26 -6.09 -0.40
CA TYR A 104 46.67 -4.74 -0.40
C TYR A 104 45.55 -4.55 0.65
N PHE A 105 45.45 -5.43 1.65
CA PHE A 105 44.40 -5.39 2.67
C PHE A 105 44.22 -4.02 3.34
N ARG A 106 45.31 -3.33 3.67
CA ARG A 106 45.25 -1.99 4.30
C ARG A 106 44.62 -0.95 3.38
N SER A 107 45.05 -0.94 2.12
CA SER A 107 44.54 -0.01 1.11
C SER A 107 43.06 -0.27 0.86
N LEU A 108 42.64 -1.53 0.85
CA LEU A 108 41.24 -1.93 0.71
C LEU A 108 40.40 -1.47 1.91
N VAL A 109 40.89 -1.62 3.14
CA VAL A 109 40.18 -1.16 4.36
C VAL A 109 40.02 0.37 4.38
N VAL A 110 41.07 1.13 4.07
CA VAL A 110 40.99 2.60 4.05
C VAL A 110 40.13 3.10 2.89
N ALA A 111 40.40 2.64 1.67
CA ALA A 111 39.65 3.09 0.50
C ALA A 111 38.19 2.65 0.57
N GLY A 112 37.91 1.43 1.01
CA GLY A 112 36.56 0.90 1.17
C GLY A 112 35.75 1.68 2.21
N SER A 113 36.33 1.96 3.39
CA SER A 113 35.63 2.72 4.46
C SER A 113 35.32 4.17 4.06
N LEU A 114 36.16 4.80 3.23
CA LEU A 114 35.87 6.11 2.65
C LEU A 114 34.83 6.04 1.54
N LEU A 115 34.92 5.04 0.66
CA LEU A 115 34.04 4.90 -0.49
C LEU A 115 32.64 4.46 -0.10
N GLU A 116 32.46 3.68 0.97
CA GLU A 116 31.15 3.17 1.38
C GLU A 116 30.18 4.28 1.82
N GLY A 117 30.69 5.37 2.40
CA GLY A 117 29.90 6.57 2.70
C GLY A 117 29.41 7.33 1.45
N ILE A 118 29.96 7.03 0.27
CA ILE A 118 29.63 7.67 -1.02
C ILE A 118 28.88 6.69 -1.94
N CYS A 119 29.33 5.44 -1.99
CA CYS A 119 28.82 4.35 -2.82
C CYS A 119 28.87 3.03 -2.03
N ILE A 120 27.76 2.68 -1.40
CA ILE A 120 27.63 1.53 -0.49
C ILE A 120 28.07 0.22 -1.17
N GLY A 121 27.66 0.00 -2.44
CA GLY A 121 27.99 -1.23 -3.17
C GLY A 121 29.49 -1.43 -3.41
N LEU A 122 30.17 -0.44 -3.97
CA LEU A 122 31.61 -0.54 -4.24
C LEU A 122 32.45 -0.49 -2.96
N GLY A 123 32.12 0.40 -2.03
CA GLY A 123 32.83 0.52 -0.76
C GLY A 123 32.71 -0.74 0.09
N GLY A 124 31.49 -1.25 0.27
CA GLY A 124 31.23 -2.51 0.96
C GLY A 124 31.92 -3.69 0.29
N GLY A 125 31.96 -3.71 -1.04
CA GLY A 125 32.67 -4.73 -1.82
C GLY A 125 34.19 -4.77 -1.63
N MET A 126 34.81 -3.60 -1.42
CA MET A 126 36.23 -3.47 -1.06
C MET A 126 36.53 -3.94 0.36
N LEU A 127 35.55 -3.96 1.25
CA LEU A 127 35.73 -4.33 2.65
C LEU A 127 35.35 -5.77 2.95
N TYR A 128 34.25 -6.25 2.38
CA TYR A 128 33.57 -7.47 2.78
C TYR A 128 34.44 -8.71 2.62
N VAL A 129 34.83 -9.05 1.37
CA VAL A 129 35.63 -10.23 1.06
C VAL A 129 37.00 -10.19 1.75
N PRO A 130 37.77 -9.09 1.69
CA PRO A 130 39.06 -9.03 2.38
C PRO A 130 38.95 -9.19 3.90
N SER A 131 37.92 -8.61 4.54
CA SER A 131 37.77 -8.67 6.00
C SER A 131 37.36 -10.04 6.50
N ILE A 132 36.42 -10.72 5.82
CA ILE A 132 36.03 -12.10 6.19
C ILE A 132 37.20 -13.07 5.95
N THR A 133 37.92 -12.92 4.84
CA THR A 133 39.10 -13.74 4.53
C THR A 133 40.22 -13.53 5.54
N ALA A 134 40.52 -12.27 5.92
CA ALA A 134 41.51 -11.96 6.93
C ALA A 134 41.16 -12.55 8.30
N ALA A 135 39.90 -12.44 8.73
CA ALA A 135 39.41 -13.03 9.96
C ALA A 135 39.55 -14.56 9.92
N ALA A 136 39.05 -15.20 8.86
CA ALA A 136 39.11 -16.65 8.67
C ALA A 136 40.55 -17.19 8.67
N ALA A 137 41.47 -16.52 7.97
CA ALA A 137 42.89 -16.89 7.91
C ALA A 137 43.62 -16.69 9.24
N SER A 138 43.21 -15.71 10.04
CA SER A 138 43.84 -15.44 11.35
C SER A 138 43.44 -16.45 12.44
N LEU A 139 42.33 -17.17 12.25
CA LEU A 139 41.73 -18.06 13.24
C LEU A 139 42.12 -19.52 12.99
N GLN A 140 42.37 -20.24 14.09
CA GLN A 140 42.59 -21.68 14.06
C GLN A 140 41.32 -22.41 13.61
N GLU A 141 41.51 -23.52 12.89
CA GLU A 141 40.44 -24.30 12.26
C GLU A 141 39.31 -24.67 13.23
N PHE A 142 39.64 -25.22 14.41
CA PHE A 142 38.65 -25.69 15.40
C PHE A 142 37.85 -24.57 16.11
N ARG A 143 38.24 -23.29 15.97
CA ARG A 143 37.49 -22.13 16.53
C ARG A 143 36.88 -21.23 15.47
N ARG A 144 37.31 -21.36 14.21
CA ARG A 144 36.93 -20.46 13.11
C ARG A 144 35.43 -20.27 13.01
N ALA A 145 34.66 -21.36 13.01
CA ALA A 145 33.22 -21.30 12.83
C ALA A 145 32.49 -20.47 13.91
N LYS A 146 32.90 -20.56 15.18
CA LYS A 146 32.30 -19.77 16.28
C LYS A 146 32.47 -18.28 16.07
N PHE A 147 33.68 -17.85 15.72
CA PHE A 147 34.00 -16.44 15.50
C PHE A 147 33.40 -15.92 14.20
N ILE A 148 33.31 -16.75 13.15
CA ILE A 148 32.59 -16.38 11.93
C ILE A 148 31.09 -16.19 12.21
N GLY A 149 30.47 -17.05 13.03
CA GLY A 149 29.09 -16.86 13.49
C GLY A 149 28.90 -15.57 14.31
N LEU A 150 29.88 -15.24 15.17
CA LEU A 150 29.90 -13.97 15.91
C LEU A 150 30.05 -12.75 14.99
N ILE A 151 30.95 -12.79 14.01
CA ILE A 151 31.13 -11.73 13.02
C ILE A 151 29.85 -11.53 12.22
N ALA A 152 29.26 -12.64 11.74
CA ALA A 152 28.08 -12.60 10.90
C ALA A 152 26.85 -12.07 11.65
N SER A 153 26.75 -12.27 12.97
CA SER A 153 25.63 -11.75 13.77
C SER A 153 25.51 -10.22 13.72
N ALA A 154 26.61 -9.51 13.49
CA ALA A 154 26.64 -8.06 13.33
C ALA A 154 25.72 -7.56 12.20
N THR A 155 25.55 -8.32 11.13
CA THR A 155 24.63 -7.97 10.04
C THR A 155 23.18 -7.84 10.52
N GLY A 156 22.73 -8.71 11.44
CA GLY A 156 21.37 -8.64 11.99
C GLY A 156 21.20 -7.42 12.89
N ILE A 157 22.23 -7.09 13.67
CA ILE A 157 22.26 -5.89 14.52
C ILE A 157 22.17 -4.62 13.65
N GLY A 158 22.99 -4.52 12.59
CA GLY A 158 22.94 -3.39 11.66
C GLY A 158 21.61 -3.30 10.92
N GLY A 159 21.05 -4.44 10.51
CA GLY A 159 19.73 -4.54 9.88
C GLY A 159 18.54 -4.22 10.79
N VAL A 160 18.77 -3.97 12.08
CA VAL A 160 17.78 -3.39 13.01
C VAL A 160 18.07 -1.90 13.24
N ILE A 161 19.33 -1.52 13.45
CA ILE A 161 19.72 -0.13 13.76
C ILE A 161 19.44 0.82 12.59
N TYR A 162 19.91 0.51 11.38
CA TYR A 162 19.86 1.46 10.26
C TYR A 162 18.45 1.74 9.73
N PRO A 163 17.54 0.76 9.58
CA PRO A 163 16.15 1.04 9.20
C PRO A 163 15.43 1.97 10.19
N ILE A 164 15.58 1.71 11.49
CA ILE A 164 14.95 2.49 12.56
C ILE A 164 15.53 3.91 12.59
N MET A 165 16.86 4.02 12.53
CA MET A 165 17.57 5.29 12.50
C MET A 165 17.14 6.15 11.31
N PHE A 166 17.01 5.56 10.11
CA PHE A 166 16.52 6.27 8.94
C PHE A 166 15.09 6.80 9.16
N ARG A 167 14.16 5.94 9.58
CA ARG A 167 12.75 6.32 9.78
C ARG A 167 12.60 7.48 10.78
N GLN A 168 13.30 7.42 11.92
CA GLN A 168 13.22 8.47 12.96
C GLN A 168 13.93 9.77 12.58
N LEU A 169 15.04 9.68 11.84
CA LEU A 169 15.76 10.88 11.41
C LEU A 169 15.06 11.59 10.25
N VAL A 170 14.46 10.85 9.32
CA VAL A 170 13.71 11.45 8.21
C VAL A 170 12.54 12.28 8.73
N SER A 171 11.81 11.80 9.74
CA SER A 171 10.68 12.54 10.31
C SER A 171 11.08 13.76 11.14
N SER A 172 12.28 13.76 11.74
CA SER A 172 12.74 14.83 12.63
C SER A 172 13.59 15.91 11.95
N VAL A 173 14.50 15.52 11.05
CA VAL A 173 15.48 16.44 10.42
C VAL A 173 15.45 16.43 8.89
N GLY A 174 14.57 15.63 8.28
CA GLY A 174 14.44 15.50 6.83
C GLY A 174 15.49 14.58 6.19
N PHE A 175 15.22 14.17 4.95
CA PHE A 175 16.01 13.16 4.24
C PHE A 175 17.50 13.48 4.08
N PRO A 176 17.93 14.68 3.63
CA PRO A 176 19.34 14.95 3.39
C PRO A 176 20.21 14.82 4.66
N TRP A 177 19.69 15.27 5.81
CA TRP A 177 20.40 15.18 7.08
C TRP A 177 20.31 13.77 7.69
N ALA A 178 19.21 13.05 7.48
CA ALA A 178 19.10 11.65 7.88
C ALA A 178 20.20 10.79 7.22
N VAL A 179 20.39 10.91 5.91
CA VAL A 179 21.42 10.15 5.17
C VAL A 179 22.84 10.53 5.61
N ARG A 180 23.13 11.82 5.78
CA ARG A 180 24.44 12.28 6.29
C ARG A 180 24.73 11.77 7.69
N SER A 181 23.72 11.75 8.55
CA SER A 181 23.87 11.24 9.93
C SER A 181 24.18 9.75 9.94
N ILE A 182 23.51 8.96 9.09
CA ILE A 182 23.85 7.54 8.88
C ILE A 182 25.28 7.40 8.38
N ALA A 183 25.70 8.18 7.39
CA ALA A 183 27.07 8.15 6.89
C ALA A 183 28.12 8.51 7.95
N PHE A 184 27.85 9.49 8.83
CA PHE A 184 28.73 9.82 9.96
C PHE A 184 28.83 8.69 10.98
N VAL A 185 27.71 8.03 11.29
CA VAL A 185 27.71 6.86 12.18
C VAL A 185 28.53 5.72 11.57
N VAL A 186 28.32 5.42 10.29
CA VAL A 186 29.08 4.39 9.55
C VAL A 186 30.58 4.70 9.55
N PHE A 187 30.96 5.95 9.30
CA PHE A 187 32.35 6.38 9.34
C PHE A 187 32.95 6.26 10.74
N ALA A 188 32.21 6.70 11.77
CA ALA A 188 32.65 6.61 13.16
C ALA A 188 32.82 5.15 13.62
N THR A 189 31.90 4.26 13.22
CA THR A 189 32.00 2.83 13.55
C THR A 189 33.13 2.13 12.80
N TYR A 190 33.65 2.69 11.70
CA TYR A 190 34.85 2.20 11.01
C TYR A 190 36.19 2.62 11.64
N LEU A 191 36.22 3.62 12.52
CA LEU A 191 37.48 4.04 13.17
C LEU A 191 38.18 2.90 13.94
N PRO A 192 37.48 2.02 14.69
CA PRO A 192 38.08 0.83 15.29
C PRO A 192 38.69 -0.14 14.27
N SER A 193 38.12 -0.26 13.06
CA SER A 193 38.66 -1.12 11.99
C SER A 193 40.04 -0.65 11.51
N TRP A 194 40.34 0.65 11.62
CA TRP A 194 41.65 1.18 11.29
C TRP A 194 42.75 0.75 12.28
N ALA A 195 42.39 0.23 13.46
CA ALA A 195 43.35 -0.40 14.37
C ALA A 195 43.99 -1.68 13.80
N VAL A 196 43.44 -2.24 12.70
CA VAL A 196 44.00 -3.39 11.98
C VAL A 196 45.08 -2.99 10.96
N LEU A 197 45.20 -1.70 10.62
CA LEU A 197 46.20 -1.18 9.68
C LEU A 197 47.66 -1.53 10.02
N PRO A 198 48.10 -1.78 11.27
CA PRO A 198 49.44 -2.26 11.55
C PRO A 198 49.71 -3.71 11.10
N TYR A 199 48.70 -4.48 10.70
CA TYR A 199 48.83 -5.87 10.26
C TYR A 199 49.50 -5.97 8.89
N LYS A 200 50.54 -6.80 8.74
CA LYS A 200 51.16 -7.12 7.44
C LYS A 200 50.70 -8.51 7.02
N THR A 201 49.92 -8.60 5.96
CA THR A 201 49.65 -9.88 5.29
C THR A 201 50.95 -10.37 4.66
N ALA A 202 51.26 -11.67 4.76
CA ALA A 202 52.42 -12.23 4.09
C ALA A 202 52.27 -12.03 2.57
N GLN A 203 53.17 -11.26 1.95
CA GLN A 203 53.17 -11.07 0.51
C GLN A 203 53.64 -12.36 -0.15
N ASN A 204 52.71 -13.12 -0.73
CA ASN A 204 53.07 -14.24 -1.60
C ASN A 204 53.27 -13.71 -3.02
N THR A 205 54.51 -13.38 -3.36
CA THR A 205 54.90 -12.90 -4.70
C THR A 205 54.80 -13.97 -5.79
N ALA A 206 54.56 -15.24 -5.43
CA ALA A 206 54.65 -16.40 -6.30
C ALA A 206 53.39 -16.72 -7.13
N ILE A 207 52.20 -16.17 -6.81
CA ILE A 207 50.97 -16.49 -7.55
C ILE A 207 50.24 -15.19 -7.94
N ARG A 208 50.28 -14.87 -9.24
CA ARG A 208 49.69 -13.68 -9.87
C ARG A 208 48.39 -13.99 -10.62
N GLN A 209 47.47 -14.70 -10.00
CA GLN A 209 46.26 -15.13 -10.70
C GLN A 209 45.05 -14.37 -10.16
N TRP A 210 44.50 -13.49 -11.00
CA TRP A 210 43.24 -12.77 -10.74
C TRP A 210 42.01 -13.70 -10.66
N PHE A 211 42.18 -14.93 -11.11
CA PHE A 211 41.18 -15.97 -11.18
C PHE A 211 41.92 -17.30 -11.04
N ASP A 212 41.40 -18.23 -10.23
CA ASP A 212 41.98 -19.57 -10.05
C ASP A 212 41.20 -20.60 -10.88
N PRO A 213 41.64 -20.96 -12.11
CA PRO A 213 40.93 -21.92 -12.94
C PRO A 213 40.99 -23.33 -12.37
N SER A 214 41.99 -23.64 -11.53
CA SER A 214 42.14 -24.97 -10.94
C SER A 214 40.97 -25.29 -10.00
N ALA A 215 40.41 -24.27 -9.35
CA ALA A 215 39.24 -24.41 -8.49
C ALA A 215 38.00 -24.92 -9.26
N LEU A 216 37.88 -24.62 -10.55
CA LEU A 216 36.78 -25.14 -11.39
C LEU A 216 36.97 -26.61 -11.82
N ALA A 217 38.15 -27.18 -11.63
CA ALA A 217 38.39 -28.61 -11.82
C ALA A 217 38.10 -29.43 -10.56
N GLU A 218 37.91 -28.77 -9.40
CA GLU A 218 37.64 -29.41 -8.11
C GLU A 218 36.12 -29.57 -7.90
N PRO A 219 35.56 -30.80 -7.93
CA PRO A 219 34.13 -31.02 -7.79
C PRO A 219 33.50 -30.40 -6.52
N PRO A 220 34.12 -30.47 -5.32
CA PRO A 220 33.56 -29.85 -4.12
C PRO A 220 33.39 -28.33 -4.22
N PHE A 221 34.32 -27.65 -4.88
CA PHE A 221 34.27 -26.20 -5.05
C PHE A 221 33.25 -25.78 -6.10
N VAL A 222 33.15 -26.53 -7.21
CA VAL A 222 32.11 -26.31 -8.24
C VAL A 222 30.72 -26.49 -7.65
N LEU A 223 30.50 -27.55 -6.87
CA LEU A 223 29.22 -27.78 -6.19
C LEU A 223 28.89 -26.66 -5.19
N ALA A 224 29.90 -26.14 -4.46
CA ALA A 224 29.72 -25.02 -3.56
C ALA A 224 29.29 -23.75 -4.31
N ILE A 225 29.89 -23.44 -5.47
CA ILE A 225 29.52 -22.29 -6.32
C ILE A 225 28.11 -22.44 -6.87
N ILE A 226 27.75 -23.61 -7.42
CA ILE A 226 26.41 -23.84 -7.97
C ILE A 226 25.35 -23.70 -6.86
N SER A 227 25.60 -24.29 -5.69
CA SER A 227 24.74 -24.16 -4.52
C SER A 227 24.59 -22.69 -4.09
N ALA A 228 25.69 -21.94 -4.07
CA ALA A 228 25.72 -20.52 -3.70
C ALA A 228 24.91 -19.64 -4.66
N PHE A 229 24.98 -19.91 -5.97
CA PHE A 229 24.15 -19.23 -6.96
C PHE A 229 22.65 -19.41 -6.67
N PHE A 230 22.19 -20.65 -6.53
CA PHE A 230 20.77 -20.93 -6.26
C PHE A 230 20.32 -20.43 -4.89
N ALA A 231 21.18 -20.51 -3.87
CA ALA A 231 20.91 -19.92 -2.56
C ALA A 231 20.78 -18.39 -2.66
N GLY A 232 21.61 -17.73 -3.47
CA GLY A 232 21.51 -16.29 -3.75
C GLY A 232 20.20 -15.88 -4.45
N VAL A 233 19.73 -16.71 -5.39
CA VAL A 233 18.43 -16.52 -6.07
C VAL A 233 17.26 -16.58 -5.07
N ALA A 234 17.29 -17.54 -4.15
CA ALA A 234 16.16 -17.81 -3.25
C ALA A 234 16.15 -16.95 -1.97
N TYR A 235 17.31 -16.69 -1.36
CA TYR A 235 17.42 -16.11 -0.02
C TYR A 235 16.78 -14.73 0.12
N TYR A 236 16.91 -13.89 -0.92
CA TYR A 236 16.38 -12.52 -0.89
C TYR A 236 14.89 -12.42 -1.17
N LEU A 237 14.27 -13.46 -1.76
CA LEU A 237 12.85 -13.41 -2.13
C LEU A 237 11.96 -13.14 -0.93
N PRO A 238 12.08 -13.85 0.21
CA PRO A 238 11.26 -13.51 1.37
C PRO A 238 11.62 -12.17 1.98
N LEU A 239 12.89 -11.74 1.95
CA LEU A 239 13.26 -10.43 2.49
C LEU A 239 12.60 -9.28 1.72
N ILE A 240 12.41 -9.45 0.41
CA ILE A 240 11.78 -8.47 -0.47
C ILE A 240 10.25 -8.55 -0.39
N TYR A 241 9.69 -9.75 -0.51
CA TYR A 241 8.24 -9.93 -0.71
C TYR A 241 7.46 -10.22 0.58
N LEU A 242 8.11 -10.46 1.72
CA LEU A 242 7.41 -10.71 2.99
C LEU A 242 6.53 -9.54 3.45
N PRO A 243 6.98 -8.26 3.41
CA PRO A 243 6.10 -7.14 3.73
C PRO A 243 4.89 -7.09 2.79
N LEU A 244 5.12 -7.22 1.48
CA LEU A 244 4.06 -7.23 0.45
C LEU A 244 3.06 -8.36 0.72
N PHE A 245 3.53 -9.59 0.94
CA PHE A 245 2.68 -10.73 1.25
C PHE A 245 1.84 -10.52 2.51
N ALA A 246 2.46 -9.99 3.58
CA ALA A 246 1.77 -9.73 4.84
C ALA A 246 0.69 -8.65 4.69
N GLU A 247 0.90 -7.67 3.82
CA GLU A 247 -0.06 -6.62 3.51
C GLU A 247 -1.19 -7.13 2.60
N THR A 248 -0.87 -7.80 1.50
CA THR A 248 -1.85 -8.21 0.49
C THR A 248 -2.69 -9.43 0.88
N THR A 249 -2.09 -10.39 1.60
CA THR A 249 -2.71 -11.71 1.83
C THR A 249 -3.28 -11.86 3.24
N ILE A 250 -2.73 -11.14 4.23
CA ILE A 250 -3.15 -11.24 5.64
C ILE A 250 -3.98 -10.02 6.00
N LEU A 251 -5.29 -10.09 5.81
CA LEU A 251 -6.25 -8.99 6.01
C LEU A 251 -6.09 -8.26 7.35
N THR A 252 -5.77 -8.99 8.43
CA THR A 252 -5.55 -8.41 9.77
C THR A 252 -4.31 -7.48 9.89
N LEU A 253 -3.45 -7.44 8.87
CA LEU A 253 -2.21 -6.65 8.86
C LEU A 253 -2.19 -5.51 7.83
N HIS A 254 -3.18 -5.45 6.94
CA HIS A 254 -3.28 -4.46 5.84
C HIS A 254 -3.16 -3.01 6.36
N ASN A 255 -3.71 -2.74 7.55
CA ASN A 255 -3.75 -1.41 8.17
C ASN A 255 -2.88 -1.32 9.43
N THR A 256 -1.70 -1.95 9.44
CA THR A 256 -0.77 -1.88 10.58
C THR A 256 0.65 -1.56 10.14
N ASP A 257 1.47 -0.98 11.02
CA ASP A 257 2.91 -0.78 10.74
C ASP A 257 3.71 -2.09 10.84
N LEU A 258 3.06 -3.19 11.22
CA LEU A 258 3.70 -4.45 11.55
C LEU A 258 4.38 -5.12 10.34
N PRO A 259 3.84 -5.12 9.10
CA PRO A 259 4.53 -5.62 7.90
C PRO A 259 5.92 -5.00 7.71
N PHE A 260 6.07 -3.71 8.01
CA PHE A 260 7.37 -3.02 7.97
C PHE A 260 8.32 -3.49 9.07
N TYR A 261 7.80 -3.80 10.26
CA TYR A 261 8.58 -4.36 11.36
C TYR A 261 8.90 -5.84 11.19
N LEU A 262 8.21 -6.59 10.32
CA LEU A 262 8.53 -8.01 10.06
C LEU A 262 9.98 -8.19 9.60
N LEU A 263 10.50 -7.29 8.75
CA LEU A 263 11.89 -7.35 8.33
C LEU A 263 12.86 -7.10 9.50
N SER A 264 12.51 -6.19 10.41
CA SER A 264 13.27 -5.97 11.64
C SER A 264 13.24 -7.20 12.57
N ILE A 265 12.10 -7.90 12.64
CA ILE A 265 11.95 -9.16 13.38
C ILE A 265 12.82 -10.26 12.76
N VAL A 266 12.80 -10.41 11.43
CA VAL A 266 13.66 -11.36 10.69
C VAL A 266 15.14 -11.06 10.99
N ASN A 267 15.56 -9.79 10.90
CA ASN A 267 16.94 -9.38 11.16
C ASN A 267 17.35 -9.59 12.63
N GLY A 268 16.45 -9.32 13.58
CA GLY A 268 16.67 -9.59 14.99
C GLY A 268 16.83 -11.09 15.29
N ALA A 269 15.93 -11.93 14.76
CA ALA A 269 16.00 -13.38 14.90
C ALA A 269 17.27 -13.97 14.25
N SER A 270 17.74 -13.36 13.15
CA SER A 270 18.97 -13.78 12.46
C SER A 270 20.20 -13.74 13.37
N VAL A 271 20.29 -12.78 14.30
CA VAL A 271 21.45 -12.68 15.21
C VAL A 271 21.67 -13.99 15.97
N LEU A 272 20.60 -14.57 16.51
CA LEU A 272 20.65 -15.83 17.26
C LEU A 272 20.97 -17.03 16.35
N GLY A 273 20.38 -17.07 15.16
CA GLY A 273 20.64 -18.13 14.20
C GLY A 273 22.10 -18.18 13.74
N ARG A 274 22.74 -17.01 13.52
CA ARG A 274 24.15 -16.92 13.13
C ARG A 274 25.12 -17.36 14.24
N LEU A 275 24.82 -16.98 15.49
CA LEU A 275 25.57 -17.45 16.65
C LEU A 275 25.45 -18.96 16.81
N LEU A 276 24.22 -19.49 16.69
CA LEU A 276 23.97 -20.93 16.75
C LEU A 276 24.71 -21.67 15.62
N ALA A 277 24.67 -21.16 14.39
CA ALA A 277 25.36 -21.77 13.26
C ALA A 277 26.86 -21.96 13.55
N GLY A 278 27.52 -20.92 14.09
CA GLY A 278 28.93 -21.00 14.46
C GLY A 278 29.22 -22.01 15.57
N LEU A 279 28.32 -22.15 16.54
CA LEU A 279 28.44 -23.13 17.63
C LEU A 279 28.18 -24.56 17.14
N LEU A 280 27.17 -24.75 16.29
CA LEU A 280 26.78 -26.04 15.74
C LEU A 280 27.86 -26.58 14.79
N ALA A 281 28.43 -25.71 13.96
CA ALA A 281 29.52 -26.07 13.05
C ALA A 281 30.79 -26.57 13.75
N VAL A 282 31.02 -26.21 15.02
CA VAL A 282 32.13 -26.82 15.80
C VAL A 282 31.82 -28.24 16.26
N ARG A 283 30.54 -28.60 16.41
CA ARG A 283 30.14 -29.94 16.86
C ARG A 283 29.98 -30.92 15.70
N ILE A 284 29.28 -30.51 14.65
CA ILE A 284 28.89 -31.40 13.54
C ILE A 284 29.59 -31.09 12.21
N GLY A 285 30.38 -30.01 12.15
CA GLY A 285 31.08 -29.58 10.94
C GLY A 285 30.36 -28.45 10.17
N SER A 286 31.14 -27.67 9.41
CA SER A 286 30.64 -26.46 8.72
C SER A 286 29.81 -26.79 7.48
N PHE A 287 30.16 -27.85 6.74
CA PHE A 287 29.40 -28.29 5.56
C PHE A 287 28.06 -28.91 5.95
N GLU A 288 28.07 -29.72 7.00
CA GLU A 288 26.93 -30.41 7.57
C GLU A 288 25.93 -29.40 8.12
N THR A 289 26.42 -28.40 8.86
CA THR A 289 25.61 -27.29 9.37
C THR A 289 25.00 -26.47 8.23
N CYS A 290 25.79 -26.18 7.18
CA CYS A 290 25.29 -25.45 6.01
C CYS A 290 24.20 -26.24 5.25
N THR A 291 24.41 -27.55 5.08
CA THR A 291 23.48 -28.45 4.37
C THR A 291 22.18 -28.62 5.15
N ALA A 292 22.27 -28.84 6.46
CA ALA A 292 21.11 -28.91 7.34
C ALA A 292 20.32 -27.58 7.36
N GLY A 293 21.03 -26.45 7.41
CA GLY A 293 20.43 -25.12 7.33
C GLY A 293 19.73 -24.87 5.98
N LEU A 294 20.30 -25.32 4.87
CA LEU A 294 19.70 -25.22 3.54
C LEU A 294 18.43 -26.06 3.44
N ALA A 295 18.46 -27.31 3.91
CA ALA A 295 17.29 -28.19 3.93
C ALA A 295 16.16 -27.61 4.79
N ALA A 296 16.48 -27.13 5.99
CA ALA A 296 15.50 -26.51 6.89
C ALA A 296 14.94 -25.20 6.32
N SER A 297 15.77 -24.39 5.65
CA SER A 297 15.31 -23.16 4.97
C SER A 297 14.38 -23.49 3.82
N ALA A 298 14.69 -24.51 3.02
CA ALA A 298 13.82 -24.97 1.94
C ALA A 298 12.46 -25.46 2.47
N SER A 299 12.44 -26.26 3.54
CA SER A 299 11.20 -26.68 4.20
C SER A 299 10.37 -25.48 4.69
N LEU A 300 11.02 -24.48 5.31
CA LEU A 300 10.36 -23.25 5.75
C LEU A 300 9.73 -22.45 4.61
N LEU A 301 10.38 -22.40 3.44
CA LEU A 301 9.81 -21.75 2.25
C LEU A 301 8.51 -22.45 1.82
N PHE A 302 8.45 -23.78 1.85
CA PHE A 302 7.19 -24.50 1.58
C PHE A 302 6.14 -24.25 2.67
N CYS A 303 6.54 -24.16 3.94
CA CYS A 303 5.62 -23.81 5.03
C CYS A 303 5.02 -22.41 4.88
N TRP A 304 5.69 -21.49 4.18
CA TRP A 304 5.18 -20.12 3.97
C TRP A 304 3.82 -20.13 3.26
N VAL A 305 3.60 -21.08 2.34
CA VAL A 305 2.34 -21.22 1.60
C VAL A 305 1.12 -21.39 2.53
N ALA A 306 1.30 -21.99 3.71
CA ALA A 306 0.23 -22.24 4.67
C ALA A 306 -0.03 -21.07 5.64
N VAL A 307 0.72 -19.97 5.54
CA VAL A 307 0.63 -18.83 6.47
C VAL A 307 -0.50 -17.89 6.04
N SER A 308 -1.57 -17.81 6.82
CA SER A 308 -2.73 -16.93 6.54
C SER A 308 -3.10 -16.00 7.70
N SER A 309 -2.41 -16.07 8.83
CA SER A 309 -2.75 -15.33 10.05
C SER A 309 -1.63 -14.41 10.53
N LYS A 310 -2.00 -13.34 11.26
CA LYS A 310 -1.06 -12.40 11.88
C LYS A 310 -0.02 -13.08 12.77
N VAL A 311 -0.46 -14.02 13.62
CA VAL A 311 0.46 -14.77 14.48
C VAL A 311 1.35 -15.68 13.63
N GLY A 312 0.77 -16.35 12.63
CA GLY A 312 1.49 -17.23 11.72
C GLY A 312 2.65 -16.54 11.00
N VAL A 313 2.43 -15.32 10.48
CA VAL A 313 3.49 -14.60 9.75
C VAL A 313 4.60 -14.08 10.65
N ILE A 314 4.28 -13.66 11.88
CA ILE A 314 5.30 -13.25 12.86
C ILE A 314 6.16 -14.46 13.24
N VAL A 315 5.52 -15.59 13.56
CA VAL A 315 6.22 -16.85 13.91
C VAL A 315 7.10 -17.31 12.75
N TRP A 316 6.54 -17.33 11.53
CA TRP A 316 7.29 -17.68 10.33
C TRP A 316 8.49 -16.75 10.11
N SER A 317 8.32 -15.44 10.32
CA SER A 317 9.41 -14.45 10.20
C SER A 317 10.55 -14.70 11.18
N VAL A 318 10.24 -15.06 12.43
CA VAL A 318 11.25 -15.43 13.44
C VAL A 318 11.99 -16.69 13.01
N PHE A 319 11.28 -17.75 12.60
CA PHE A 319 11.92 -18.99 12.15
C PHE A 319 12.74 -18.81 10.87
N TRP A 320 12.23 -18.05 9.91
CA TRP A 320 12.95 -17.71 8.68
C TRP A 320 14.23 -16.95 9.02
N GLY A 321 14.15 -15.88 9.82
CA GLY A 321 15.33 -15.12 10.24
C GLY A 321 16.37 -16.00 10.95
N PHE A 322 15.93 -16.86 11.87
CA PHE A 322 16.81 -17.77 12.59
C PHE A 322 17.48 -18.81 11.66
N ILE A 323 16.70 -19.58 10.91
CA ILE A 323 17.20 -20.72 10.13
C ILE A 323 17.93 -20.27 8.86
N SER A 324 17.39 -19.30 8.11
CA SER A 324 18.02 -18.80 6.89
C SER A 324 19.35 -18.08 7.14
N SER A 325 19.59 -17.59 8.36
CA SER A 325 20.86 -16.94 8.69
C SER A 325 22.05 -17.90 8.77
N ILE A 326 21.78 -19.21 8.94
CA ILE A 326 22.78 -20.28 8.95
C ILE A 326 23.50 -20.32 7.59
N ILE A 327 22.75 -20.29 6.48
CA ILE A 327 23.31 -20.42 5.13
C ILE A 327 24.21 -19.24 4.74
N VAL A 328 23.97 -18.04 5.29
CA VAL A 328 24.80 -16.85 5.01
C VAL A 328 26.09 -16.82 5.84
N SER A 329 26.08 -17.47 7.02
CA SER A 329 27.21 -17.42 7.96
C SER A 329 28.28 -18.47 7.65
N MET A 330 27.86 -19.68 7.25
CA MET A 330 28.75 -20.82 7.06
C MET A 330 29.82 -20.68 5.96
N PRO A 331 29.60 -19.96 4.85
CA PRO A 331 30.62 -19.82 3.80
C PRO A 331 31.97 -19.29 4.31
N GLY A 332 31.97 -18.36 5.27
CA GLY A 332 33.21 -17.83 5.87
C GLY A 332 34.03 -18.86 6.66
N ALA A 333 33.40 -19.93 7.14
CA ALA A 333 34.06 -21.04 7.82
C ALA A 333 34.39 -22.21 6.87
N MET A 334 33.54 -22.43 5.86
CA MET A 334 33.62 -23.52 4.90
C MET A 334 34.66 -23.29 3.79
N LEU A 335 34.74 -22.09 3.22
CA LEU A 335 35.61 -21.78 2.09
C LEU A 335 37.10 -22.04 2.35
N PRO A 336 37.67 -21.74 3.53
CA PRO A 336 39.04 -22.11 3.85
C PRO A 336 39.31 -23.61 3.81
N LEU A 337 38.31 -24.47 4.03
CA LEU A 337 38.43 -25.93 3.95
C LEU A 337 38.48 -26.44 2.50
N LEU A 338 37.97 -25.64 1.55
CA LEU A 338 38.00 -25.91 0.12
C LEU A 338 39.26 -25.35 -0.56
N CYS A 339 40.20 -24.78 0.21
CA CYS A 339 41.41 -24.17 -0.34
C CYS A 339 42.62 -25.06 -0.01
N ALA A 340 43.36 -25.47 -1.05
CA ALA A 340 44.62 -26.21 -0.86
C ALA A 340 45.71 -25.38 -0.14
N SER A 341 45.62 -24.04 -0.21
CA SER A 341 46.52 -23.12 0.46
C SER A 341 45.81 -21.82 0.83
N PHE A 342 46.18 -21.21 1.97
CA PHE A 342 45.71 -19.88 2.37
C PHE A 342 46.18 -18.75 1.44
N SER A 343 47.10 -19.04 0.50
CA SER A 343 47.61 -18.08 -0.48
C SER A 343 46.62 -17.71 -1.59
N VAL A 344 45.61 -18.55 -1.84
CA VAL A 344 44.54 -18.33 -2.86
C VAL A 344 43.16 -18.14 -2.21
N LEU A 345 43.13 -17.98 -0.88
CA LEU A 345 41.89 -17.95 -0.12
C LEU A 345 41.04 -16.74 -0.50
N GLY A 346 41.64 -15.55 -0.69
CA GLY A 346 40.91 -14.35 -1.11
C GLY A 346 40.31 -14.54 -2.50
N THR A 347 41.07 -15.06 -3.45
CA THR A 347 40.65 -15.33 -4.83
C THR A 347 39.49 -16.31 -4.88
N ARG A 348 39.59 -17.47 -4.21
CA ARG A 348 38.50 -18.47 -4.15
C ARG A 348 37.26 -17.95 -3.40
N THR A 349 37.46 -17.16 -2.34
CA THR A 349 36.35 -16.49 -1.61
C THR A 349 35.63 -15.49 -2.52
N GLY A 350 36.38 -14.72 -3.31
CA GLY A 350 35.84 -13.80 -4.30
C GLY A 350 35.02 -14.48 -5.39
N MET A 351 35.53 -15.60 -5.93
CA MET A 351 34.80 -16.42 -6.93
C MET A 351 33.47 -16.94 -6.38
N TYR A 352 33.45 -17.42 -5.12
CA TYR A 352 32.24 -17.88 -4.45
C TYR A 352 31.20 -16.75 -4.30
N TRP A 353 31.59 -15.60 -3.73
CA TRP A 353 30.65 -14.50 -3.52
C TRP A 353 30.20 -13.83 -4.82
N ALA A 354 31.03 -13.82 -5.87
CA ALA A 354 30.60 -13.35 -7.19
C ALA A 354 29.46 -14.21 -7.76
N SER A 355 29.48 -15.52 -7.51
CA SER A 355 28.39 -16.43 -7.88
C SER A 355 27.09 -16.13 -7.10
N VAL A 356 27.21 -15.87 -5.79
CA VAL A 356 26.06 -15.40 -4.98
C VAL A 356 25.52 -14.08 -5.55
N GLY A 357 26.39 -13.12 -5.87
CA GLY A 357 26.01 -11.83 -6.44
C GLY A 357 25.21 -11.95 -7.74
N LEU A 358 25.62 -12.86 -8.64
CA LEU A 358 24.85 -13.17 -9.85
C LEU A 358 23.47 -13.75 -9.52
N GLY A 359 23.38 -14.63 -8.52
CA GLY A 359 22.10 -15.17 -8.06
C GLY A 359 21.17 -14.09 -7.52
N VAL A 360 21.69 -13.17 -6.69
CA VAL A 360 20.93 -12.04 -6.13
C VAL A 360 20.41 -11.12 -7.23
N LEU A 361 21.25 -10.80 -8.23
CA LEU A 361 20.88 -9.94 -9.36
C LEU A 361 19.69 -10.52 -10.15
N VAL A 362 19.65 -11.83 -10.32
CA VAL A 362 18.63 -12.52 -11.13
C VAL A 362 17.38 -12.88 -10.30
N GLY A 363 17.53 -13.15 -8.99
CA GLY A 363 16.45 -13.63 -8.13
C GLY A 363 15.30 -12.65 -7.97
N GLY A 364 15.59 -11.37 -7.72
CA GLY A 364 14.57 -10.32 -7.58
C GLY A 364 13.64 -10.21 -8.80
N PRO A 365 14.20 -10.01 -10.02
CA PRO A 365 13.42 -9.98 -11.26
C PRO A 365 12.63 -11.26 -11.56
N ILE A 366 13.20 -12.45 -11.30
CA ILE A 366 12.49 -13.72 -11.47
C ILE A 366 11.26 -13.79 -10.54
N GLY A 367 11.44 -13.47 -9.26
CA GLY A 367 10.33 -13.43 -8.30
C GLY A 367 9.25 -12.44 -8.73
N GLY A 368 9.65 -11.26 -9.18
CA GLY A 368 8.72 -10.22 -9.64
C GLY A 368 7.96 -10.63 -10.90
N ALA A 369 8.61 -11.32 -11.83
CA ALA A 369 7.95 -11.87 -13.01
C ALA A 369 6.98 -13.01 -12.66
N LEU A 370 7.31 -13.85 -11.68
CA LEU A 370 6.43 -14.95 -11.24
C LEU A 370 5.17 -14.43 -10.53
N VAL A 371 5.31 -13.42 -9.66
CA VAL A 371 4.18 -12.74 -9.02
C VAL A 371 3.39 -11.91 -10.04
N GLY A 372 4.10 -11.19 -10.93
CA GLY A 372 3.49 -10.45 -12.04
C GLY A 372 2.67 -11.35 -12.97
N ASN A 373 3.12 -12.60 -13.20
CA ASN A 373 2.40 -13.59 -14.00
C ASN A 373 1.10 -14.10 -13.34
N MET A 374 0.95 -14.02 -12.01
CA MET A 374 -0.32 -14.36 -11.33
C MET A 374 -1.38 -13.27 -11.51
N THR A 375 -0.97 -12.01 -11.72
CA THR A 375 -1.87 -10.93 -12.18
C THR A 375 -2.12 -10.95 -13.70
N ASP A 376 -1.57 -11.95 -14.39
CA ASP A 376 -1.48 -12.05 -15.85
C ASP A 376 -2.40 -13.12 -16.47
N ASN A 377 -3.40 -13.58 -15.70
CA ASN A 377 -4.52 -14.39 -16.21
C ASN A 377 -5.31 -13.71 -17.36
N ASP A 378 -4.92 -12.48 -17.74
CA ASP A 378 -5.43 -11.72 -18.87
C ASP A 378 -4.50 -11.71 -20.11
N ARG A 379 -3.56 -12.64 -20.33
CA ARG A 379 -2.68 -12.61 -21.55
C ARG A 379 -2.77 -13.83 -22.49
N CYS A 380 -2.57 -13.57 -23.78
CA CYS A 380 -2.62 -14.57 -24.87
C CYS A 380 -1.36 -15.47 -24.95
N ARG A 381 -1.53 -16.79 -25.03
CA ARG A 381 -0.49 -17.86 -24.97
C ARG A 381 0.71 -17.73 -25.92
N THR A 382 0.61 -17.05 -27.06
CA THR A 382 1.69 -17.04 -28.08
C THR A 382 2.45 -15.73 -28.23
N ARG A 383 1.97 -14.62 -27.64
CA ARG A 383 2.57 -13.29 -27.87
C ARG A 383 2.66 -12.40 -26.63
N HIS A 384 2.23 -12.85 -25.44
CA HIS A 384 2.26 -12.05 -24.19
C HIS A 384 1.57 -10.68 -24.31
N ILE A 385 0.49 -10.60 -25.10
CA ILE A 385 -0.37 -9.40 -25.24
C ILE A 385 -1.66 -9.64 -24.45
N ARG A 386 -2.18 -8.60 -23.79
CA ARG A 386 -3.43 -8.63 -23.00
C ARG A 386 -4.63 -9.06 -23.85
N CYS A 387 -5.30 -10.15 -23.45
CA CYS A 387 -6.57 -10.64 -23.97
C CYS A 387 -7.72 -9.98 -23.21
N LYS A 388 -8.40 -9.01 -23.84
CA LYS A 388 -9.65 -8.44 -23.32
C LYS A 388 -10.86 -9.32 -23.68
N GLY A 389 -10.90 -10.56 -23.20
CA GLY A 389 -11.98 -11.48 -23.56
C GLY A 389 -12.22 -12.56 -22.51
N GLY A 390 -13.15 -12.27 -21.59
CA GLY A 390 -13.85 -13.31 -20.84
C GLY A 390 -14.65 -14.22 -21.78
N SER A 391 -15.02 -15.39 -21.26
CA SER A 391 -15.77 -16.46 -21.93
C SER A 391 -17.01 -15.94 -22.68
N GLY A 392 -16.84 -15.63 -23.97
CA GLY A 392 -17.87 -15.07 -24.86
C GLY A 392 -17.37 -13.93 -25.78
N GLY A 393 -16.23 -13.31 -25.48
CA GLY A 393 -15.69 -12.17 -26.24
C GLY A 393 -14.93 -12.54 -27.51
N ASN A 394 -15.07 -11.71 -28.56
CA ASN A 394 -14.39 -11.84 -29.84
C ASN A 394 -12.86 -11.93 -29.70
N SER A 395 -12.25 -12.86 -30.45
CA SER A 395 -10.80 -13.09 -30.48
C SER A 395 -9.97 -11.81 -30.71
N CYS A 396 -8.80 -11.72 -30.06
CA CYS A 396 -7.90 -10.59 -30.23
C CYS A 396 -7.45 -10.43 -31.70
N HIS A 397 -7.11 -9.21 -32.11
CA HIS A 397 -6.76 -8.86 -33.50
C HIS A 397 -5.64 -9.77 -34.09
N GLY A 398 -4.72 -10.23 -33.26
CA GLY A 398 -3.66 -11.17 -33.65
C GLY A 398 -4.16 -12.59 -33.97
N CYS A 399 -5.07 -13.14 -33.17
CA CYS A 399 -5.69 -14.45 -33.40
C CYS A 399 -6.66 -14.42 -34.58
N ARG A 400 -7.41 -13.31 -34.74
CA ARG A 400 -8.29 -13.06 -35.90
C ARG A 400 -7.51 -13.01 -37.22
N ARG A 401 -6.33 -12.38 -37.24
CA ARG A 401 -5.47 -12.29 -38.44
C ARG A 401 -4.76 -13.62 -38.77
N ALA A 402 -4.53 -14.48 -37.78
CA ALA A 402 -3.89 -15.79 -37.94
C ALA A 402 -4.88 -16.95 -38.13
N ASN A 403 -6.19 -16.66 -38.16
CA ASN A 403 -7.29 -17.63 -38.27
C ASN A 403 -7.21 -18.79 -37.24
N LYS A 404 -6.90 -18.46 -35.98
CA LYS A 404 -6.81 -19.43 -34.87
C LYS A 404 -7.75 -19.08 -33.71
N PRO A 405 -8.36 -20.07 -33.04
CA PRO A 405 -9.23 -19.84 -31.89
C PRO A 405 -8.44 -19.31 -30.68
N CYS A 406 -9.02 -18.34 -29.98
CA CYS A 406 -8.42 -17.72 -28.80
C CYS A 406 -8.90 -18.46 -27.54
N THR A 407 -8.02 -19.20 -26.87
CA THR A 407 -8.35 -19.94 -25.64
C THR A 407 -7.68 -19.27 -24.43
N SER A 408 -8.48 -18.81 -23.46
CA SER A 408 -8.01 -18.43 -22.12
C SER A 408 -7.77 -19.71 -21.31
N HIS A 409 -6.67 -19.77 -20.56
CA HIS A 409 -6.34 -20.93 -19.73
C HIS A 409 -6.94 -20.71 -18.33
N LYS A 410 -7.95 -21.49 -17.93
CA LYS A 410 -8.46 -21.48 -16.54
C LYS A 410 -7.82 -22.53 -15.62
N ASP A 411 -7.09 -23.51 -16.16
CA ASP A 411 -6.57 -24.61 -15.34
C ASP A 411 -5.07 -24.49 -15.07
N GLY A 412 -4.70 -23.63 -14.13
CA GLY A 412 -3.42 -23.73 -13.42
C GLY A 412 -3.57 -24.69 -12.24
N MET A 413 -2.84 -25.82 -12.27
CA MET A 413 -2.88 -26.90 -11.29
C MET A 413 -2.76 -26.44 -9.83
N PHE A 414 -3.87 -26.41 -9.07
CA PHE A 414 -3.95 -26.87 -7.68
C PHE A 414 -5.41 -27.26 -7.40
N ARG A 415 -5.64 -28.57 -7.23
CA ARG A 415 -6.95 -29.11 -6.86
C ARG A 415 -7.11 -28.93 -5.35
N PHE A 416 -7.93 -27.97 -4.91
CA PHE A 416 -8.33 -27.92 -3.52
C PHE A 416 -9.12 -29.20 -3.21
N VAL A 417 -8.61 -30.00 -2.28
CA VAL A 417 -9.34 -31.10 -1.68
C VAL A 417 -10.24 -30.47 -0.61
N GLU A 418 -11.55 -30.48 -0.84
CA GLU A 418 -12.53 -30.20 0.21
C GLU A 418 -12.35 -31.26 1.31
N TYR A 419 -11.95 -30.82 2.50
CA TYR A 419 -12.11 -31.63 3.70
C TYR A 419 -13.46 -31.31 4.32
N THR A 420 -14.34 -32.31 4.22
CA THR A 420 -15.58 -32.44 4.98
C THR A 420 -15.34 -32.24 6.47
N SER A 421 -16.26 -31.52 7.10
CA SER A 421 -16.44 -31.32 8.53
C SER A 421 -16.06 -32.56 9.36
N VAL A 422 -15.11 -32.38 10.27
CA VAL A 422 -14.86 -33.32 11.37
C VAL A 422 -15.53 -32.76 12.61
N GLU A 423 -16.62 -33.44 12.98
CA GLU A 423 -17.18 -33.47 14.32
C GLU A 423 -16.07 -33.70 15.34
N ASN A 424 -15.96 -32.85 16.36
CA ASN A 424 -15.28 -33.24 17.58
C ASN A 424 -16.32 -33.32 18.69
N ASP A 425 -16.72 -34.57 18.94
CA ASP A 425 -17.23 -35.03 20.20
C ASP A 425 -16.24 -34.73 21.34
N SER A 426 -16.86 -34.66 22.50
CA SER A 426 -16.48 -34.23 23.82
C SER A 426 -15.46 -35.10 24.58
N GLU A 427 -15.08 -34.57 25.76
CA GLU A 427 -14.56 -35.24 26.97
C GLU A 427 -13.03 -35.46 27.04
N ASP A 428 -12.31 -35.20 28.14
CA ASP A 428 -12.60 -34.59 29.44
C ASP A 428 -11.24 -34.38 30.15
N TYR A 429 -11.14 -33.38 31.05
CA TYR A 429 -10.45 -33.41 32.37
C TYR A 429 -10.32 -31.98 32.95
N GLN A 430 -11.45 -31.52 33.46
CA GLN A 430 -11.66 -31.02 34.83
C GLN A 430 -10.54 -30.29 35.59
N ALA A 431 -10.81 -29.03 35.94
CA ALA A 431 -10.91 -28.60 37.35
C ALA A 431 -11.85 -27.38 37.49
N GLN A 432 -12.97 -27.58 38.19
CA GLN A 432 -13.96 -26.60 38.70
C GLN A 432 -13.81 -26.56 40.26
N PRO A 433 -14.52 -25.72 41.08
CA PRO A 433 -15.81 -25.06 40.83
C PRO A 433 -16.01 -23.58 41.31
N SER A 434 -16.88 -22.88 40.57
CA SER A 434 -18.03 -22.01 40.92
C SER A 434 -18.24 -21.50 42.39
N LEU A 435 -18.64 -20.24 42.69
CA LEU A 435 -19.96 -19.53 42.63
C LEU A 435 -19.84 -18.21 43.50
N PRO A 436 -20.91 -17.41 43.80
CA PRO A 436 -21.56 -16.33 43.05
C PRO A 436 -21.54 -14.95 43.79
N ALA A 437 -22.04 -13.87 43.20
CA ALA A 437 -22.53 -12.72 43.99
C ALA A 437 -23.55 -11.87 43.21
N SER A 438 -24.79 -11.91 43.69
CA SER A 438 -25.82 -10.89 43.53
C SER A 438 -25.58 -9.70 44.47
N ASP A 439 -26.27 -8.60 44.19
CA ASP A 439 -26.54 -7.44 45.05
C ASP A 439 -25.38 -6.51 45.41
N ILE A 440 -25.27 -5.40 44.67
CA ILE A 440 -24.83 -4.12 45.25
C ILE A 440 -25.68 -2.97 44.67
N THR A 441 -26.60 -2.48 45.50
CA THR A 441 -27.20 -1.15 45.44
C THR A 441 -26.34 -0.16 46.25
N PHE A 442 -26.13 1.05 45.73
CA PHE A 442 -25.74 2.24 46.51
C PHE A 442 -26.45 3.46 45.88
N ILE A 443 -27.57 3.89 46.48
CA ILE A 443 -27.72 5.02 47.42
C ILE A 443 -27.42 6.39 46.78
N SER A 444 -28.50 7.16 46.61
CA SER A 444 -28.50 8.60 46.37
C SER A 444 -28.34 9.38 47.69
N GLU A 445 -27.64 10.51 47.64
CA GLU A 445 -27.73 11.56 48.67
C GLU A 445 -28.21 12.90 48.07
N ASN A 446 -29.48 13.18 48.35
CA ASN A 446 -30.14 14.42 48.76
C ASN A 446 -29.59 15.83 48.49
N ASN A 447 -30.57 16.64 48.05
CA ASN A 447 -30.95 18.01 48.45
C ASN A 447 -30.40 19.24 47.69
N ALA A 448 -31.29 19.89 46.92
CA ALA A 448 -31.81 21.21 47.28
C ALA A 448 -33.16 21.49 46.59
N ASP A 449 -34.11 21.97 47.39
CA ASP A 449 -35.46 22.44 47.07
C ASP A 449 -35.52 23.58 46.04
N PHE A 450 -36.61 23.66 45.24
CA PHE A 450 -37.63 24.72 45.37
C PHE A 450 -38.81 24.52 44.37
N GLY A 451 -40.01 24.32 44.96
CA GLY A 451 -41.37 24.70 44.54
C GLY A 451 -41.81 24.74 43.06
N SER A 452 -42.89 24.04 42.71
CA SER A 452 -44.28 24.54 42.92
C SER A 452 -45.35 23.67 42.22
N ASN A 453 -46.31 23.21 43.03
CA ASN A 453 -47.71 22.80 42.82
C ASN A 453 -48.35 22.72 41.41
N GLY A 454 -49.15 21.65 41.22
CA GLY A 454 -50.41 21.75 40.44
C GLY A 454 -51.02 20.47 39.85
N GLN A 455 -51.54 19.59 40.70
CA GLN A 455 -52.87 18.92 40.58
C GLN A 455 -53.52 18.70 39.18
N SER A 456 -53.91 17.45 38.87
CA SER A 456 -55.30 16.96 39.08
C SER A 456 -55.64 15.65 38.33
N ASN A 457 -56.52 14.88 38.96
CA ASN A 457 -57.05 13.56 38.58
C ASN A 457 -58.05 13.61 37.41
N ASN A 458 -58.22 12.50 36.66
CA ASN A 458 -59.42 11.64 36.74
C ASN A 458 -59.48 10.53 35.66
N ARG A 459 -60.06 9.39 36.09
CA ARG A 459 -60.40 8.14 35.37
C ARG A 459 -61.75 8.27 34.57
N PRO A 460 -62.44 7.18 34.13
CA PRO A 460 -62.18 6.22 33.03
C PRO A 460 -63.44 5.90 32.16
N ALA A 461 -63.33 4.86 31.31
CA ALA A 461 -64.34 3.80 30.99
C ALA A 461 -65.07 3.78 29.60
N ASP A 462 -64.83 2.66 28.89
CA ASP A 462 -65.80 1.61 28.46
C ASP A 462 -66.36 1.45 27.03
N HIS A 463 -66.32 0.15 26.61
CA HIS A 463 -67.18 -0.66 25.71
C HIS A 463 -67.08 -0.46 24.17
N SER A 464 -67.18 -1.46 23.28
CA SER A 464 -67.60 -2.89 23.34
C SER A 464 -67.32 -3.64 22.01
N ASP A 465 -67.18 -4.97 22.12
CA ASP A 465 -67.05 -6.03 21.08
C ASP A 465 -68.29 -6.29 20.20
N TYR A 466 -68.08 -7.03 19.09
CA TYR A 466 -69.05 -8.00 18.55
C TYR A 466 -68.36 -9.29 18.04
N GLN A 467 -69.02 -10.42 18.29
CA GLN A 467 -68.51 -11.80 18.24
C GLN A 467 -69.47 -12.73 17.45
N GLN A 468 -69.01 -13.97 17.17
CA GLN A 468 -69.76 -15.25 16.93
C GLN A 468 -70.19 -15.62 15.48
N SER A 469 -70.21 -16.88 14.97
CA SER A 469 -70.14 -18.25 15.58
C SER A 469 -70.13 -19.44 14.55
N PHE A 470 -69.44 -20.56 14.89
CA PHE A 470 -69.74 -22.05 14.82
C PHE A 470 -70.22 -22.78 13.50
N GLN A 471 -70.00 -24.09 13.15
CA GLN A 471 -69.75 -25.39 13.85
C GLN A 471 -69.43 -26.63 12.88
N ASN A 472 -68.61 -27.62 13.35
CA ASN A 472 -68.63 -29.14 13.23
C ASN A 472 -68.29 -30.06 11.98
N SER A 473 -67.13 -30.78 12.07
CA SER A 473 -66.64 -32.22 11.92
C SER A 473 -67.39 -33.39 11.17
N PRO A 474 -66.86 -34.66 10.98
CA PRO A 474 -65.49 -35.32 11.02
C PRO A 474 -65.15 -36.40 9.90
N SER A 475 -63.89 -36.89 9.77
CA SER A 475 -63.42 -38.33 9.73
C SER A 475 -61.97 -38.58 9.22
N GLN A 476 -61.35 -39.68 9.69
CA GLN A 476 -59.92 -40.12 9.77
C GLN A 476 -59.34 -40.71 8.43
N VAL A 477 -58.04 -40.93 8.13
CA VAL A 477 -56.93 -41.71 8.78
C VAL A 477 -55.54 -41.36 8.14
N SER A 478 -54.49 -41.37 8.98
CA SER A 478 -52.99 -41.50 8.90
C SER A 478 -52.28 -41.76 7.53
N THR A 479 -51.05 -41.29 7.20
CA THR A 479 -49.75 -41.36 7.93
C THR A 479 -48.65 -40.37 7.42
N SER A 480 -47.97 -39.73 8.39
CA SER A 480 -46.52 -39.34 8.50
C SER A 480 -45.75 -38.54 7.43
N ALA A 481 -45.44 -37.26 7.72
CA ALA A 481 -44.09 -36.66 7.88
C ALA A 481 -44.20 -35.13 8.16
N PRO A 482 -43.24 -34.48 8.87
CA PRO A 482 -43.53 -33.33 9.73
C PRO A 482 -43.40 -31.94 9.08
N THR A 483 -44.48 -31.18 9.23
CA THR A 483 -44.65 -29.73 9.45
C THR A 483 -43.56 -28.75 8.99
N SER A 484 -43.97 -27.98 7.99
CA SER A 484 -43.50 -26.65 7.64
C SER A 484 -44.27 -25.54 8.38
N TYR A 485 -43.52 -24.56 8.90
CA TYR A 485 -43.85 -23.15 9.26
C TYR A 485 -44.78 -22.87 10.47
N PRO A 486 -44.66 -21.66 11.07
CA PRO A 486 -45.56 -20.63 10.56
C PRO A 486 -44.87 -19.31 10.21
N VAL A 487 -45.21 -18.87 9.01
CA VAL A 487 -45.24 -17.47 8.57
C VAL A 487 -46.00 -16.66 9.63
N GLY A 488 -45.27 -15.86 10.39
CA GLY A 488 -45.81 -14.85 11.29
C GLY A 488 -46.23 -13.62 10.50
N SER A 489 -47.48 -13.22 10.70
CA SER A 489 -48.12 -11.99 10.26
C SER A 489 -47.20 -10.77 10.24
N GLN A 490 -47.19 -10.07 9.10
CA GLN A 490 -46.71 -8.70 8.95
C GLN A 490 -47.36 -7.81 10.01
N SER A 491 -46.60 -7.46 11.04
CA SER A 491 -46.85 -6.28 11.86
C SER A 491 -45.77 -5.27 11.46
N ALA A 492 -46.22 -4.07 11.08
CA ALA A 492 -45.35 -2.98 10.67
C ALA A 492 -44.30 -2.71 11.75
N LEU A 493 -43.04 -3.06 11.47
CA LEU A 493 -41.93 -2.70 12.35
C LEU A 493 -41.82 -1.17 12.37
N SER A 494 -41.99 -0.58 13.55
CA SER A 494 -41.59 0.80 13.82
C SER A 494 -40.15 1.01 13.31
N PRO A 495 -39.88 1.98 12.42
CA PRO A 495 -38.74 1.86 11.50
C PRO A 495 -37.37 2.20 12.11
N LEU A 496 -37.29 2.77 13.32
CA LEU A 496 -36.02 3.17 13.96
C LEU A 496 -36.05 2.82 15.45
N LYS A 497 -34.95 2.26 15.97
CA LYS A 497 -34.91 1.65 17.31
C LYS A 497 -34.59 2.67 18.42
N SER A 498 -34.05 3.83 18.05
CA SER A 498 -33.59 4.88 18.96
C SER A 498 -34.03 6.28 18.50
N GLU A 499 -34.31 7.17 19.46
CA GLU A 499 -34.54 8.60 19.20
C GLU A 499 -33.36 9.25 18.47
N TYR A 500 -32.14 8.78 18.75
CA TYR A 500 -30.92 9.24 18.08
C TYR A 500 -30.94 8.89 16.58
N GLU A 501 -31.24 7.65 16.22
CA GLU A 501 -31.36 7.22 14.80
C GLU A 501 -32.45 7.99 14.07
N ALA A 502 -33.59 8.26 14.73
CA ALA A 502 -34.66 9.09 14.19
C ALA A 502 -34.22 10.54 13.94
N SER A 503 -33.40 11.09 14.84
CA SER A 503 -32.84 12.44 14.67
C SER A 503 -31.87 12.52 13.48
N LEU A 504 -31.01 11.52 13.30
CA LEU A 504 -30.07 11.42 12.18
C LEU A 504 -30.80 11.26 10.85
N PHE A 505 -31.78 10.36 10.78
CA PHE A 505 -32.59 10.17 9.59
C PHE A 505 -33.32 11.46 9.19
N LYS A 506 -33.95 12.14 10.16
CA LYS A 506 -34.60 13.44 9.94
C LYS A 506 -33.60 14.49 9.46
N TYR A 507 -32.39 14.51 10.01
CA TYR A 507 -31.33 15.42 9.60
C TYR A 507 -30.91 15.19 8.14
N PHE A 508 -30.70 13.93 7.75
CA PHE A 508 -30.38 13.58 6.37
C PHE A 508 -31.45 14.09 5.40
N MET A 509 -32.72 13.78 5.67
CA MET A 509 -33.84 14.15 4.78
C MET A 509 -33.99 15.67 4.63
N THR A 510 -33.72 16.43 5.69
CA THR A 510 -33.92 17.89 5.69
C THR A 510 -32.69 18.66 5.20
N SER A 511 -31.48 18.17 5.47
CA SER A 511 -30.24 18.93 5.27
C SER A 511 -29.32 18.36 4.18
N LEU A 512 -29.31 17.03 3.97
CA LEU A 512 -28.36 16.35 3.08
C LEU A 512 -28.99 15.82 1.79
N SER A 513 -30.24 15.35 1.82
CA SER A 513 -30.96 14.90 0.61
C SER A 513 -30.95 15.95 -0.52
N PRO A 514 -31.12 17.26 -0.26
CA PRO A 514 -31.05 18.28 -1.31
C PRO A 514 -29.70 18.37 -2.05
N TRP A 515 -28.63 17.76 -1.50
CA TRP A 515 -27.32 17.73 -2.17
C TRP A 515 -27.27 16.71 -3.31
N PHE A 516 -28.10 15.67 -3.22
CA PHE A 516 -28.26 14.69 -4.28
C PHE A 516 -29.26 15.21 -5.34
N ASP A 517 -30.31 15.89 -4.90
CA ASP A 517 -31.45 16.29 -5.74
C ASP A 517 -31.33 17.66 -6.43
N TYR A 518 -30.22 18.40 -6.32
CA TYR A 518 -30.13 19.65 -7.08
C TYR A 518 -30.12 19.40 -8.58
N CYS A 519 -30.74 20.33 -9.31
CA CYS A 519 -31.02 20.20 -10.73
C CYS A 519 -31.95 19.03 -11.09
N ASP A 520 -32.56 18.35 -10.11
CA ASP A 520 -33.57 17.31 -10.31
C ASP A 520 -34.97 17.81 -9.91
N PRO A 521 -35.83 18.15 -10.88
CA PRO A 521 -37.19 18.64 -10.60
C PRO A 521 -38.05 17.67 -9.78
N ASN A 522 -37.78 16.36 -9.86
CA ASN A 522 -38.59 15.33 -9.21
C ASN A 522 -38.07 14.94 -7.83
N ARG A 523 -36.88 15.40 -7.44
CA ARG A 523 -36.22 15.07 -6.16
C ARG A 523 -36.22 13.56 -5.90
N HIS A 524 -35.62 12.80 -6.82
CA HIS A 524 -35.67 11.35 -6.82
C HIS A 524 -35.06 10.75 -5.55
N PHE A 525 -33.95 11.26 -5.01
CA PHE A 525 -33.36 10.76 -3.77
C PHE A 525 -34.26 11.01 -2.57
N TYR A 526 -34.77 12.24 -2.40
CA TYR A 526 -35.70 12.56 -1.31
C TYR A 526 -36.91 11.64 -1.32
N THR A 527 -37.55 11.48 -2.48
CA THR A 527 -38.76 10.67 -2.60
C THR A 527 -38.48 9.19 -2.35
N TYR A 528 -37.40 8.66 -2.94
CA TYR A 528 -37.03 7.26 -2.85
C TYR A 528 -36.58 6.86 -1.43
N ILE A 529 -35.72 7.66 -0.80
CA ILE A 529 -35.22 7.36 0.56
C ILE A 529 -36.38 7.41 1.56
N ALA A 530 -37.28 8.39 1.43
CA ALA A 530 -38.43 8.52 2.31
C ALA A 530 -39.35 7.28 2.28
N SER A 531 -39.55 6.68 1.10
CA SER A 531 -40.40 5.49 0.95
C SER A 531 -39.71 4.18 1.28
N SER A 532 -38.41 4.07 0.98
CA SER A 532 -37.71 2.78 0.90
C SER A 532 -36.79 2.49 2.09
N ALA A 533 -36.26 3.51 2.77
CA ALA A 533 -35.29 3.31 3.84
C ALA A 533 -35.85 2.51 5.03
N SER A 534 -37.15 2.63 5.34
CA SER A 534 -37.79 1.85 6.41
C SER A 534 -37.84 0.34 6.14
N SER A 535 -37.80 -0.04 4.86
CA SER A 535 -37.92 -1.44 4.41
C SER A 535 -36.59 -2.04 4.00
N ASN A 536 -35.57 -1.21 3.71
CA ASN A 536 -34.25 -1.66 3.31
C ASN A 536 -33.17 -1.24 4.34
N PRO A 537 -32.64 -2.20 5.13
CA PRO A 537 -31.67 -1.88 6.17
C PRO A 537 -30.35 -1.34 5.63
N ILE A 538 -29.90 -1.77 4.44
CA ILE A 538 -28.63 -1.30 3.84
C ILE A 538 -28.74 0.20 3.52
N LEU A 539 -29.85 0.60 2.89
CA LEU A 539 -30.12 2.00 2.55
C LEU A 539 -30.26 2.85 3.81
N LEU A 540 -30.93 2.32 4.84
CA LEU A 540 -31.06 3.02 6.12
C LEU A 540 -29.70 3.28 6.77
N TYR A 541 -28.84 2.26 6.88
CA TYR A 541 -27.52 2.43 7.49
C TYR A 541 -26.61 3.35 6.66
N ALA A 542 -26.71 3.36 5.33
CA ALA A 542 -26.00 4.32 4.48
C ALA A 542 -26.40 5.77 4.82
N VAL A 543 -27.72 6.02 4.95
CA VAL A 543 -28.27 7.32 5.34
C VAL A 543 -27.79 7.74 6.74
N LEU A 544 -27.84 6.83 7.71
CA LEU A 544 -27.40 7.10 9.09
C LEU A 544 -25.89 7.36 9.16
N THR A 545 -25.08 6.63 8.40
CA THR A 545 -23.62 6.81 8.32
C THR A 545 -23.27 8.24 7.91
N VAL A 546 -23.82 8.69 6.78
CA VAL A 546 -23.54 10.02 6.23
C VAL A 546 -24.08 11.12 7.15
N ALA A 547 -25.27 10.94 7.73
CA ALA A 547 -25.86 11.89 8.67
C ALA A 547 -25.01 12.04 9.94
N ALA A 548 -24.58 10.92 10.53
CA ALA A 548 -23.78 10.90 11.75
C ALA A 548 -22.38 11.48 11.52
N ARG A 549 -21.77 11.22 10.36
CA ARG A 549 -20.47 11.81 9.98
C ARG A 549 -20.55 13.31 9.74
N HIS A 550 -21.61 13.77 9.09
CA HIS A 550 -21.79 15.19 8.80
C HIS A 550 -22.14 16.00 10.06
N GLN A 551 -22.95 15.45 10.97
CA GLN A 551 -23.16 16.07 12.27
C GLN A 551 -21.85 16.04 13.06
N ARG A 552 -21.22 17.21 13.18
CA ARG A 552 -19.97 17.41 13.95
C ARG A 552 -20.18 17.16 15.44
N SER A 553 -20.17 15.89 15.85
CA SER A 553 -20.08 15.57 17.26
C SER A 553 -18.67 15.74 17.78
N HIS A 554 -18.57 16.43 18.91
CA HIS A 554 -17.33 16.60 19.66
C HIS A 554 -17.00 15.34 20.47
N SER A 555 -17.87 14.32 20.50
CA SER A 555 -17.65 13.08 21.23
C SER A 555 -17.04 12.00 20.33
N GLU A 556 -15.94 11.41 20.78
CA GLU A 556 -15.29 10.25 20.13
C GLU A 556 -16.28 9.08 19.93
N ARG A 557 -17.26 8.97 20.84
CA ARG A 557 -18.33 7.98 20.82
C ARG A 557 -19.23 8.08 19.59
N GLU A 558 -19.60 9.27 19.14
CA GLU A 558 -20.50 9.44 17.99
C GLU A 558 -19.79 9.21 16.65
N ARG A 559 -18.46 9.47 16.58
CA ARG A 559 -17.64 9.07 15.42
C ARG A 559 -17.57 7.55 15.28
N LEU A 560 -17.34 6.85 16.39
CA LEU A 560 -17.32 5.38 16.44
C LEU A 560 -18.66 4.77 15.99
N ILE A 561 -19.79 5.40 16.33
CA ILE A 561 -21.13 4.95 15.89
C ILE A 561 -21.28 5.07 14.36
N ALA A 562 -20.78 6.14 13.76
CA ALA A 562 -20.87 6.31 12.31
C ALA A 562 -20.00 5.27 11.55
N ASP A 563 -18.84 4.92 12.11
CA ASP A 563 -17.97 3.86 11.58
C ASP A 563 -18.62 2.48 11.72
N GLU A 564 -19.33 2.22 12.82
CA GLU A 564 -20.11 0.99 13.03
C GLU A 564 -21.21 0.84 11.97
N TYR A 565 -22.02 1.90 11.73
CA TYR A 565 -23.03 1.88 10.67
C TYR A 565 -22.42 1.71 9.28
N GLN A 566 -21.26 2.34 9.02
CA GLN A 566 -20.55 2.19 7.76
C GLN A 566 -20.08 0.75 7.55
N GLN A 567 -19.50 0.13 8.57
CA GLN A 567 -19.02 -1.25 8.50
C GLN A 567 -20.16 -2.22 8.15
N TYR A 568 -21.31 -2.10 8.82
CA TYR A 568 -22.49 -2.91 8.50
C TYR A 568 -22.97 -2.75 7.05
N CYS A 569 -22.95 -1.52 6.55
CA CYS A 569 -23.34 -1.24 5.17
C CYS A 569 -22.32 -1.81 4.17
N LEU A 570 -21.01 -1.64 4.42
CA LEU A 570 -19.94 -2.13 3.56
C LEU A 570 -19.89 -3.65 3.45
N GLU A 571 -19.99 -4.38 4.58
CA GLU A 571 -20.00 -5.86 4.57
C GLU A 571 -21.14 -6.41 3.69
N SER A 572 -22.32 -5.78 3.79
CA SER A 572 -23.49 -6.16 3.00
C SER A 572 -23.37 -5.75 1.53
N LEU A 573 -22.80 -4.58 1.25
CA LEU A 573 -22.71 -4.00 -0.08
C LEU A 573 -21.60 -4.64 -0.93
N ILE A 574 -20.43 -4.94 -0.34
CA ILE A 574 -19.33 -5.64 -1.03
C ILE A 574 -19.78 -7.05 -1.45
N SER A 575 -20.42 -7.80 -0.54
CA SER A 575 -20.95 -9.12 -0.86
C SER A 575 -21.98 -9.08 -2.00
N ALA A 576 -22.80 -8.02 -2.08
CA ALA A 576 -23.75 -7.83 -3.16
C ALA A 576 -23.09 -7.40 -4.49
N LEU A 577 -22.01 -6.61 -4.43
CA LEU A 577 -21.27 -6.08 -5.58
C LEU A 577 -20.24 -7.06 -6.16
N ASP A 578 -19.89 -8.15 -5.46
CA ASP A 578 -19.01 -9.20 -5.98
C ASP A 578 -19.70 -10.16 -6.96
N ASP A 579 -21.03 -10.25 -6.94
CA ASP A 579 -21.80 -11.17 -7.79
C ASP A 579 -21.94 -10.63 -9.23
N SER A 580 -20.96 -10.93 -10.10
CA SER A 580 -20.81 -10.35 -11.46
C SER A 580 -22.03 -10.49 -12.37
N GLU A 581 -22.96 -11.40 -12.09
CA GLU A 581 -24.12 -11.69 -12.94
C GLU A 581 -25.40 -10.94 -12.51
N LYS A 582 -25.43 -10.35 -11.31
CA LYS A 582 -26.59 -9.60 -10.83
C LYS A 582 -26.57 -8.13 -11.27
N THR A 583 -27.71 -7.67 -11.77
CA THR A 583 -28.00 -6.25 -11.99
C THR A 583 -28.09 -5.51 -10.66
N LEU A 584 -27.52 -4.31 -10.56
CA LEU A 584 -27.71 -3.45 -9.39
C LEU A 584 -29.18 -3.05 -9.24
N ASP A 585 -29.75 -3.44 -8.10
CA ASP A 585 -31.05 -2.93 -7.63
C ASP A 585 -30.95 -1.45 -7.24
N GLU A 586 -32.06 -0.72 -7.34
CA GLU A 586 -32.14 0.70 -7.02
C GLU A 586 -31.70 0.98 -5.56
N SER A 587 -32.03 0.08 -4.63
CA SER A 587 -31.66 0.26 -3.22
C SER A 587 -30.16 0.14 -3.00
N LEU A 588 -29.53 -0.84 -3.64
CA LEU A 588 -28.08 -1.04 -3.58
C LEU A 588 -27.36 0.14 -4.25
N PHE A 589 -27.87 0.58 -5.40
CA PHE A 589 -27.31 1.71 -6.12
C PHE A 589 -27.40 3.01 -5.31
N ALA A 590 -28.58 3.31 -4.74
CA ALA A 590 -28.79 4.44 -3.86
C ALA A 590 -27.85 4.40 -2.64
N SER A 591 -27.75 3.25 -1.98
CA SER A 591 -26.88 3.06 -0.81
C SER A 591 -25.42 3.32 -1.16
N ALA A 592 -24.97 2.82 -2.31
CA ALA A 592 -23.60 2.96 -2.77
C ALA A 592 -23.27 4.42 -3.15
N VAL A 593 -24.18 5.13 -3.81
CA VAL A 593 -24.04 6.57 -4.12
C VAL A 593 -24.01 7.43 -2.85
N ILE A 594 -24.83 7.09 -1.84
CA ILE A 594 -24.83 7.79 -0.55
C ILE A 594 -23.52 7.51 0.21
N LEU A 595 -23.09 6.25 0.31
CA LEU A 595 -21.83 5.89 0.98
C LEU A 595 -20.62 6.52 0.32
N ARG A 596 -20.63 6.69 -1.00
CA ARG A 596 -19.57 7.42 -1.70
C ARG A 596 -19.41 8.85 -1.19
N LEU A 597 -20.50 9.53 -0.81
CA LEU A 597 -20.38 10.83 -0.15
C LEU A 597 -19.66 10.70 1.21
N SER A 598 -19.88 9.62 1.96
CA SER A 598 -19.11 9.33 3.19
C SER A 598 -17.61 9.20 2.94
N GLU A 599 -17.22 8.52 1.85
CA GLU A 599 -15.82 8.40 1.42
C GLU A 599 -15.22 9.79 1.16
N GLU A 600 -15.96 10.67 0.48
CA GLU A 600 -15.56 12.05 0.19
C GLU A 600 -15.44 12.94 1.44
N MET A 601 -16.20 12.68 2.51
CA MET A 601 -16.12 13.45 3.77
C MET A 601 -14.91 13.06 4.65
N THR A 602 -14.27 11.92 4.39
CA THR A 602 -13.20 11.39 5.25
C THR A 602 -11.84 11.90 4.77
N GLU A 603 -10.97 12.35 5.69
CA GLU A 603 -9.56 12.55 5.34
C GLU A 603 -8.96 11.17 5.08
N PRO A 604 -8.41 10.88 3.89
CA PRO A 604 -7.82 9.58 3.66
C PRO A 604 -6.60 9.49 4.57
N SER A 605 -6.64 8.62 5.58
CA SER A 605 -5.42 8.23 6.26
C SER A 605 -4.45 7.65 5.22
N PRO A 606 -3.12 7.67 5.45
CA PRO A 606 -2.17 7.05 4.52
C PRO A 606 -2.45 5.57 4.22
N ARG A 607 -3.31 4.93 5.03
CA ARG A 607 -3.84 3.57 4.91
C ARG A 607 -5.14 3.47 4.06
N GLU A 608 -5.95 4.53 3.97
CA GLU A 608 -7.28 4.53 3.31
C GLU A 608 -7.28 5.00 1.85
N ILE A 609 -6.16 5.51 1.32
CA ILE A 609 -6.05 5.88 -0.11
C ILE A 609 -6.23 4.66 -1.03
N VAL A 610 -5.96 3.45 -0.53
CA VAL A 610 -6.09 2.20 -1.28
C VAL A 610 -7.53 1.66 -1.27
N ASP A 611 -8.26 1.82 -0.16
CA ASP A 611 -9.60 1.23 0.02
C ASP A 611 -10.76 2.20 -0.28
N SER A 612 -10.62 3.51 -0.05
CA SER A 612 -11.71 4.51 -0.19
C SER A 612 -12.21 4.72 -1.63
N HIS A 613 -11.56 4.13 -2.62
CA HIS A 613 -12.02 4.13 -4.00
C HIS A 613 -12.48 2.76 -4.50
N THR A 614 -12.46 1.71 -3.67
CA THR A 614 -12.89 0.37 -4.05
C THR A 614 -14.39 0.36 -4.35
N LEU A 615 -15.23 0.84 -3.43
CA LEU A 615 -16.69 0.85 -3.62
C LEU A 615 -17.09 1.68 -4.84
N SER A 616 -16.57 2.91 -4.92
CA SER A 616 -16.73 3.79 -6.07
C SER A 616 -16.28 3.11 -7.38
N ALA A 617 -15.14 2.40 -7.39
CA ALA A 617 -14.68 1.66 -8.56
C ALA A 617 -15.59 0.47 -8.92
N HIS A 618 -16.07 -0.30 -7.95
CA HIS A 618 -16.99 -1.42 -8.19
C HIS A 618 -18.31 -0.93 -8.81
N ILE A 619 -18.88 0.16 -8.29
CA ILE A 619 -20.09 0.78 -8.87
C ILE A 619 -19.81 1.23 -10.30
N LEU A 620 -18.71 1.96 -10.55
CA LEU A 620 -18.37 2.44 -11.89
C LEU A 620 -18.10 1.31 -12.88
N VAL A 621 -17.52 0.20 -12.45
CA VAL A 621 -17.32 -1.01 -13.27
C VAL A 621 -18.67 -1.58 -13.66
N ARG A 622 -19.60 -1.76 -12.71
CA ARG A 622 -20.95 -2.26 -13.01
C ARG A 622 -21.73 -1.36 -13.95
N ILE A 623 -21.58 -0.05 -13.79
CA ILE A 623 -22.18 0.92 -14.70
C ILE A 623 -21.63 0.74 -16.12
N LYS A 624 -20.31 0.60 -16.26
CA LYS A 624 -19.64 0.39 -17.56
C LYS A 624 -19.96 -0.95 -18.21
N GLU A 625 -20.29 -1.97 -17.42
CA GLU A 625 -20.71 -3.29 -17.90
C GLU A 625 -22.19 -3.34 -18.32
N GLY A 626 -22.97 -2.29 -18.05
CA GLY A 626 -24.40 -2.26 -18.33
C GLY A 626 -25.26 -3.06 -17.33
N ASN A 627 -24.69 -3.41 -16.17
CA ASN A 627 -25.33 -4.21 -15.13
C ASN A 627 -26.19 -3.36 -14.18
N ILE A 628 -26.98 -2.42 -14.69
CA ILE A 628 -27.86 -1.55 -13.89
C ILE A 628 -29.30 -1.63 -14.38
N CYS A 629 -30.25 -1.61 -13.45
CA CYS A 629 -31.65 -1.41 -13.77
C CYS A 629 -31.88 0.01 -14.33
N THR A 630 -32.52 0.14 -15.49
CA THR A 630 -32.86 1.44 -16.08
C THR A 630 -34.19 1.93 -15.52
N SER A 631 -34.15 3.07 -14.84
CA SER A 631 -35.33 3.74 -14.28
C SER A 631 -35.07 5.25 -14.18
N SER A 632 -36.13 6.03 -13.92
CA SER A 632 -35.97 7.47 -13.74
C SER A 632 -35.10 7.81 -12.51
N PHE A 633 -35.13 6.98 -11.47
CA PHE A 633 -34.24 7.10 -10.32
C PHE A 633 -32.79 6.83 -10.71
N THR A 634 -32.53 5.74 -11.44
CA THR A 634 -31.17 5.41 -11.90
C THR A 634 -30.58 6.53 -12.77
N ASP A 635 -31.37 7.11 -13.68
CA ASP A 635 -30.94 8.24 -14.51
C ASP A 635 -30.52 9.44 -13.64
N ALA A 636 -31.31 9.80 -12.62
CA ALA A 636 -30.97 10.88 -11.68
C ALA A 636 -29.72 10.56 -10.84
N ALA A 637 -29.60 9.31 -10.36
CA ALA A 637 -28.44 8.85 -9.60
C ALA A 637 -27.15 8.81 -10.42
N LEU A 638 -27.20 8.49 -11.71
CA LEU A 638 -26.04 8.59 -12.61
C LEU A 638 -25.55 10.03 -12.75
N ILE A 639 -26.45 11.02 -12.75
CA ILE A 639 -26.06 12.44 -12.73
C ILE A 639 -25.38 12.82 -11.41
N VAL A 640 -25.84 12.30 -10.27
CA VAL A 640 -25.13 12.47 -8.99
C VAL A 640 -23.71 11.91 -9.08
N VAL A 641 -23.56 10.67 -9.54
CA VAL A 641 -22.27 10.01 -9.68
C VAL A 641 -21.35 10.78 -10.62
N LEU A 642 -21.87 11.29 -11.74
CA LEU A 642 -21.10 12.12 -12.68
C LEU A 642 -20.53 13.37 -11.99
N ARG A 643 -21.35 14.06 -11.18
CA ARG A 643 -20.93 15.28 -10.47
C ARG A 643 -19.87 14.98 -9.40
N GLN A 644 -20.06 13.91 -8.64
CA GLN A 644 -19.07 13.41 -7.68
C GLN A 644 -17.76 12.98 -8.36
N GLU A 645 -17.85 12.29 -9.51
CA GLU A 645 -16.67 11.89 -10.29
C GLU A 645 -15.90 13.09 -10.83
N ILE A 646 -16.58 14.10 -11.38
CA ILE A 646 -15.90 15.32 -11.84
C ILE A 646 -15.19 16.00 -10.67
N PHE A 647 -15.83 16.08 -9.50
CA PHE A 647 -15.24 16.68 -8.31
C PHE A 647 -13.97 15.94 -7.86
N VAL A 648 -14.06 14.62 -7.65
CA VAL A 648 -12.92 13.77 -7.23
C VAL A 648 -11.82 13.76 -8.30
N ALA A 649 -12.18 13.67 -9.58
CA ALA A 649 -11.24 13.65 -10.69
C ALA A 649 -10.40 14.93 -10.77
N ASN A 650 -11.02 16.10 -10.54
CA ASN A 650 -10.30 17.36 -10.52
C ASN A 650 -9.41 17.51 -9.29
N LEU A 651 -9.86 17.06 -8.12
CA LEU A 651 -9.06 17.08 -6.91
C LEU A 651 -7.83 16.17 -7.01
N THR A 652 -8.01 14.97 -7.56
CA THR A 652 -6.97 13.94 -7.69
C THR A 652 -6.20 14.01 -9.02
N GLN A 653 -6.54 14.97 -9.88
CA GLN A 653 -5.94 15.20 -11.19
C GLN A 653 -5.92 13.94 -12.08
N ARG A 654 -7.04 13.20 -12.12
CA ARG A 654 -7.24 12.02 -12.98
C ARG A 654 -8.35 12.23 -14.01
N PRO A 655 -8.40 11.46 -15.11
CA PRO A 655 -9.56 11.46 -15.99
C PRO A 655 -10.80 10.82 -15.33
N VAL A 656 -11.98 11.25 -15.78
CA VAL A 656 -13.30 10.66 -15.47
C VAL A 656 -13.54 9.39 -16.31
N GLY A 657 -13.09 9.39 -17.57
CA GLY A 657 -13.26 8.31 -18.54
C GLY A 657 -14.64 8.30 -19.21
N SER A 658 -15.00 7.17 -19.84
CA SER A 658 -16.24 7.01 -20.63
C SER A 658 -17.53 6.90 -19.80
N PHE A 659 -17.55 7.46 -18.59
CA PHE A 659 -18.72 7.39 -17.70
C PHE A 659 -19.90 8.19 -18.26
N THR A 660 -19.63 9.37 -18.83
CA THR A 660 -20.63 10.26 -19.41
C THR A 660 -21.50 9.57 -20.47
N ASP A 661 -20.96 8.58 -21.18
CA ASP A 661 -21.69 7.82 -22.21
C ASP A 661 -22.82 6.95 -21.64
N HIS A 662 -22.80 6.68 -20.33
CA HIS A 662 -23.84 5.93 -19.62
C HIS A 662 -24.92 6.85 -19.05
N CYS A 663 -24.68 8.16 -19.05
CA CYS A 663 -25.69 9.13 -18.64
C CYS A 663 -26.58 9.45 -19.84
N ASN A 664 -27.90 9.42 -19.67
CA ASN A 664 -28.88 9.73 -20.71
C ASN A 664 -28.96 11.25 -20.99
N ILE A 665 -27.83 11.85 -21.39
CA ILE A 665 -27.66 13.29 -21.59
C ILE A 665 -27.62 13.60 -23.08
N ASP A 666 -28.57 14.38 -23.55
CA ASP A 666 -28.54 14.93 -24.90
C ASP A 666 -27.51 16.06 -24.99
N THR A 667 -26.48 15.87 -25.81
CA THR A 667 -25.38 16.84 -26.02
C THR A 667 -25.69 17.89 -27.10
N SER A 668 -26.83 17.79 -27.79
CA SER A 668 -27.26 18.80 -28.77
C SER A 668 -27.48 20.16 -28.08
N LEU A 669 -27.49 21.26 -28.85
CA LEU A 669 -27.85 22.59 -28.32
C LEU A 669 -29.32 22.96 -28.62
N GLY A 670 -30.18 21.96 -28.85
CA GLY A 670 -31.61 22.17 -29.09
C GLY A 670 -32.37 22.58 -27.82
N PRO A 671 -33.53 23.25 -27.96
CA PRO A 671 -34.35 23.66 -26.82
C PRO A 671 -34.85 22.43 -26.03
N THR A 672 -34.72 22.48 -24.70
CA THR A 672 -35.07 21.40 -23.77
C THR A 672 -35.28 21.97 -22.36
N SER A 673 -35.49 21.12 -21.35
CA SER A 673 -35.65 21.53 -19.95
C SER A 673 -34.39 22.19 -19.37
N GLU A 674 -34.56 23.01 -18.34
CA GLU A 674 -33.44 23.67 -17.64
C GLU A 674 -32.47 22.66 -17.01
N ALA A 675 -33.00 21.57 -16.47
CA ALA A 675 -32.20 20.47 -15.95
C ALA A 675 -31.29 19.88 -17.03
N MET A 676 -31.83 19.58 -18.23
CA MET A 676 -31.04 19.02 -19.32
C MET A 676 -30.01 20.02 -19.88
N TRP A 677 -30.34 21.32 -19.96
CA TRP A 677 -29.36 22.36 -20.28
C TRP A 677 -28.19 22.39 -19.30
N THR A 678 -28.46 22.17 -18.01
CA THR A 678 -27.44 22.07 -16.96
C THR A 678 -26.62 20.78 -17.09
N TYR A 679 -27.27 19.65 -17.37
CA TYR A 679 -26.60 18.36 -17.55
C TYR A 679 -25.63 18.37 -18.75
N ARG A 680 -25.96 19.11 -19.82
CA ARG A 680 -25.06 19.32 -20.97
C ARG A 680 -23.72 19.92 -20.57
N ILE A 681 -23.73 20.98 -19.77
CA ILE A 681 -22.47 21.63 -19.37
C ILE A 681 -21.71 20.79 -18.33
N ILE A 682 -22.41 20.04 -17.47
CA ILE A 682 -21.79 19.06 -16.56
C ILE A 682 -21.10 17.93 -17.34
N ALA A 683 -21.78 17.36 -18.33
CA ALA A 683 -21.22 16.34 -19.21
C ALA A 683 -20.00 16.86 -19.99
N HIS A 684 -20.05 18.12 -20.44
CA HIS A 684 -18.94 18.77 -21.10
C HIS A 684 -17.76 19.01 -20.15
N ALA A 685 -18.01 19.36 -18.89
CA ALA A 685 -16.98 19.47 -17.86
C ALA A 685 -16.24 18.14 -17.64
N ALA A 686 -16.93 17.00 -17.68
CA ALA A 686 -16.27 15.69 -17.65
C ALA A 686 -15.35 15.47 -18.86
N LYS A 687 -15.80 15.80 -20.08
CA LYS A 687 -14.98 15.72 -21.31
C LYS A 687 -13.75 16.62 -21.25
N ILE A 688 -13.88 17.81 -20.67
CA ILE A 688 -12.77 18.75 -20.48
C ILE A 688 -11.82 18.24 -19.39
N THR A 689 -12.33 17.66 -18.31
CA THR A 689 -11.52 17.01 -17.26
C THR A 689 -10.68 15.88 -17.85
N ASP A 690 -11.28 15.03 -18.70
CA ASP A 690 -10.57 14.00 -19.47
C ASP A 690 -9.53 14.57 -20.43
N PHE A 691 -9.80 15.72 -21.03
CA PHE A 691 -8.81 16.41 -21.86
C PHE A 691 -7.64 16.96 -21.02
N ALA A 692 -7.94 17.57 -19.87
CA ALA A 692 -6.93 18.19 -19.01
C ALA A 692 -5.96 17.16 -18.39
N TYR A 693 -6.50 16.03 -17.88
CA TYR A 693 -5.74 15.01 -17.13
C TYR A 693 -5.53 13.68 -17.87
N GLY A 694 -6.10 13.51 -19.06
CA GLY A 694 -5.92 12.31 -19.88
C GLY A 694 -4.56 12.23 -20.57
N ASP A 695 -4.41 11.24 -21.46
CA ASP A 695 -3.15 11.00 -22.18
C ASP A 695 -2.76 12.22 -23.03
N VAL A 696 -1.51 12.66 -22.83
CA VAL A 696 -0.88 13.82 -23.46
C VAL A 696 -0.97 13.76 -24.99
N MET A 697 -0.96 12.56 -25.58
CA MET A 697 -1.11 12.39 -27.04
C MET A 697 -2.42 12.96 -27.58
N PHE A 698 -3.48 13.01 -26.77
CA PHE A 698 -4.78 13.51 -27.19
C PHE A 698 -5.03 14.99 -26.85
N ARG A 699 -4.04 15.69 -26.28
CA ARG A 699 -4.10 17.14 -26.00
C ARG A 699 -3.71 17.99 -27.22
N THR A 700 -4.42 17.79 -28.31
CA THR A 700 -4.18 18.52 -29.56
C THR A 700 -4.87 19.88 -29.57
N LYS A 701 -4.34 20.82 -30.37
CA LYS A 701 -4.94 22.15 -30.51
C LYS A 701 -6.34 22.10 -31.13
N ASP A 702 -6.56 21.20 -32.09
CA ASP A 702 -7.86 21.03 -32.73
C ASP A 702 -8.92 20.60 -31.71
N ARG A 703 -8.61 19.58 -30.89
CA ARG A 703 -9.54 19.13 -29.85
C ARG A 703 -9.77 20.21 -28.78
N TRP A 704 -8.74 20.97 -28.42
CA TRP A 704 -8.91 22.11 -27.52
C TRP A 704 -9.85 23.17 -28.12
N ASN A 705 -9.72 23.47 -29.42
CA ASN A 705 -10.60 24.40 -30.13
C ASN A 705 -12.04 23.89 -30.15
N ASP A 706 -12.27 22.59 -30.39
CA ASP A 706 -13.61 22.00 -30.36
C ASP A 706 -14.27 22.13 -28.97
N LEU A 707 -13.49 21.87 -27.91
CA LEU A 707 -13.99 21.93 -26.54
C LEU A 707 -14.31 23.36 -26.10
N ILE A 708 -13.47 24.35 -26.42
CA ILE A 708 -13.75 25.75 -26.10
C ILE A 708 -14.88 26.31 -26.97
N GLN A 709 -14.99 25.88 -28.23
CA GLN A 709 -16.08 26.28 -29.11
C GLN A 709 -17.43 25.84 -28.54
N TYR A 710 -17.54 24.59 -28.05
CA TYR A 710 -18.79 24.14 -27.41
C TYR A 710 -19.14 24.95 -26.16
N VAL A 711 -18.15 25.38 -25.36
CA VAL A 711 -18.39 26.26 -24.20
C VAL A 711 -18.98 27.60 -24.64
N GLN A 712 -18.48 28.17 -25.73
CA GLN A 712 -19.00 29.41 -26.32
C GLN A 712 -20.40 29.21 -26.90
N ASP A 713 -20.59 28.15 -27.71
CA ASP A 713 -21.87 27.84 -28.33
C ASP A 713 -22.95 27.57 -27.26
N TRP A 714 -22.62 26.88 -26.17
CA TRP A 714 -23.54 26.65 -25.06
C TRP A 714 -23.93 27.98 -24.40
N GLU A 715 -22.97 28.89 -24.19
CA GLU A 715 -23.20 30.20 -23.60
C GLU A 715 -24.06 31.11 -24.48
N ASP A 716 -23.87 31.07 -25.80
CA ASP A 716 -24.64 31.86 -26.76
C ASP A 716 -26.06 31.32 -26.96
N ASN A 717 -26.25 30.00 -26.88
CA ASN A 717 -27.55 29.34 -27.11
C ASN A 717 -28.35 29.07 -25.83
N ARG A 718 -27.80 29.37 -24.65
CA ARG A 718 -28.50 29.11 -23.37
C ARG A 718 -29.84 29.85 -23.32
N PRO A 719 -30.88 29.25 -22.71
CA PRO A 719 -32.14 29.95 -22.49
C PRO A 719 -31.97 31.22 -21.66
N ASN A 720 -32.78 32.24 -21.93
CA ASN A 720 -32.77 33.50 -21.18
C ASN A 720 -33.02 33.33 -19.67
N SER A 721 -33.62 32.21 -19.25
CA SER A 721 -33.81 31.91 -17.83
C SER A 721 -32.49 31.73 -17.08
N PHE A 722 -31.40 31.33 -17.75
CA PHE A 722 -30.06 31.19 -17.15
C PHE A 722 -29.35 32.53 -16.90
N LEU A 723 -29.97 33.65 -17.24
CA LEU A 723 -29.41 34.97 -16.93
C LEU A 723 -29.60 35.29 -15.45
N PRO A 724 -28.60 35.90 -14.79
CA PRO A 724 -28.71 36.29 -13.39
C PRO A 724 -29.79 37.37 -13.22
N ILE A 725 -30.48 37.34 -12.08
CA ILE A 725 -31.49 38.35 -11.72
C ILE A 725 -30.86 39.69 -11.34
N TYR A 726 -29.62 39.67 -10.86
CA TYR A 726 -28.85 40.86 -10.52
C TYR A 726 -27.38 40.59 -10.77
N THR A 727 -26.68 41.57 -11.34
CA THR A 727 -25.24 41.54 -11.54
C THR A 727 -24.65 42.90 -11.20
N GLU A 728 -23.69 42.91 -10.29
CA GLU A 728 -22.89 44.07 -9.93
C GLU A 728 -21.42 43.69 -10.14
N ALA A 729 -20.72 44.48 -10.97
CA ALA A 729 -19.31 44.29 -11.21
C ALA A 729 -18.48 44.52 -9.93
N GLU A 730 -17.26 43.98 -9.91
CA GLU A 730 -16.30 44.18 -8.82
C GLU A 730 -16.09 45.67 -8.56
N ASN A 731 -16.14 46.06 -7.28
CA ASN A 731 -15.89 47.43 -6.88
C ASN A 731 -14.64 47.45 -6.00
N LEU A 732 -13.51 47.84 -6.59
CA LEU A 732 -12.16 47.78 -5.99
C LEU A 732 -12.05 48.46 -4.61
N THR A 733 -13.01 49.31 -4.25
CA THR A 733 -13.10 50.00 -2.96
C THR A 733 -13.93 49.27 -1.90
N SER A 734 -14.88 48.40 -2.26
CA SER A 734 -15.84 47.79 -1.31
C SER A 734 -15.97 46.27 -1.36
N SER A 735 -15.78 45.62 -2.53
CA SER A 735 -15.82 44.17 -2.68
C SER A 735 -14.93 43.72 -3.84
N CYS A 736 -13.99 42.80 -3.57
CA CYS A 736 -13.08 42.25 -4.57
C CYS A 736 -13.72 41.16 -5.45
N PHE A 737 -14.99 40.81 -5.20
CA PHE A 737 -15.73 39.80 -5.93
C PHE A 737 -17.05 40.38 -6.47
N PRO A 738 -17.50 39.94 -7.67
CA PRO A 738 -18.74 40.40 -8.26
C PRO A 738 -19.95 39.84 -7.49
N LYS A 739 -21.07 40.56 -7.51
CA LYS A 739 -22.33 40.04 -6.97
C LYS A 739 -23.20 39.52 -8.10
N ILE A 740 -23.53 38.23 -8.10
CA ILE A 740 -24.28 37.59 -9.18
C ILE A 740 -25.38 36.72 -8.58
N TRP A 741 -26.62 37.16 -8.68
CA TRP A 741 -27.75 36.52 -8.00
C TRP A 741 -28.54 35.66 -8.98
N TYR A 742 -28.93 34.47 -8.53
CA TYR A 742 -29.73 33.51 -9.27
C TYR A 742 -30.91 33.05 -8.41
N CYS A 743 -31.97 32.56 -9.06
CA CYS A 743 -33.16 32.06 -8.35
C CYS A 743 -33.27 30.54 -8.34
N ASN A 744 -32.48 29.84 -9.15
CA ASN A 744 -32.64 28.42 -9.44
C ASN A 744 -31.28 27.71 -9.34
N ASP A 745 -31.28 26.53 -8.74
CA ASP A 745 -30.10 25.70 -8.55
C ASP A 745 -29.49 25.23 -9.89
N CYS A 746 -30.31 24.99 -10.92
CA CYS A 746 -29.88 24.69 -12.28
C CYS A 746 -29.01 25.82 -12.86
N HIS A 747 -29.44 27.07 -12.69
CA HIS A 747 -28.73 28.22 -13.24
C HIS A 747 -27.41 28.44 -12.51
N VAL A 748 -27.42 28.28 -11.18
CA VAL A 748 -26.21 28.34 -10.35
C VAL A 748 -25.23 27.24 -10.74
N ALA A 749 -25.66 25.99 -10.76
CA ALA A 749 -24.82 24.85 -11.13
C ALA A 749 -24.25 25.03 -12.55
N ALA A 750 -25.08 25.38 -13.53
CA ALA A 750 -24.63 25.59 -14.89
C ALA A 750 -23.57 26.70 -14.98
N ARG A 751 -23.75 27.83 -14.26
CA ARG A 751 -22.75 28.89 -14.23
C ARG A 751 -21.43 28.43 -13.61
N LEU A 752 -21.49 27.68 -12.51
CA LEU A 752 -20.30 27.18 -11.81
C LEU A 752 -19.51 26.18 -12.68
N TYR A 753 -20.20 25.22 -13.31
CA TYR A 753 -19.57 24.26 -14.22
C TYR A 753 -19.05 24.92 -15.50
N LEU A 754 -19.70 25.98 -15.99
CA LEU A 754 -19.20 26.77 -17.13
C LEU A 754 -17.86 27.43 -16.80
N GLU A 755 -17.73 28.04 -15.62
CA GLU A 755 -16.45 28.63 -15.19
C GLU A 755 -15.39 27.56 -14.92
N LEU A 756 -15.75 26.42 -14.35
CA LEU A 756 -14.83 25.28 -14.18
C LEU A 756 -14.30 24.79 -15.54
N CYS A 757 -15.15 24.65 -16.55
CA CYS A 757 -14.75 24.32 -17.92
C CYS A 757 -13.70 25.30 -18.46
N ARG A 758 -13.90 26.61 -18.26
CA ARG A 758 -12.96 27.63 -18.71
C ARG A 758 -11.63 27.56 -17.98
N ILE A 759 -11.65 27.39 -16.65
CA ILE A 759 -10.43 27.22 -15.84
C ILE A 759 -9.59 26.06 -16.39
N LEU A 760 -10.21 24.88 -16.56
CA LEU A 760 -9.52 23.69 -17.03
C LEU A 760 -8.99 23.84 -18.46
N LEU A 761 -9.75 24.47 -19.37
CA LEU A 761 -9.29 24.73 -20.74
C LEU A 761 -8.15 25.74 -20.80
N LEU A 762 -8.20 26.81 -20.01
CA LEU A 762 -7.12 27.80 -19.93
C LEU A 762 -5.84 27.20 -19.36
N ALA A 763 -5.97 26.38 -18.31
CA ALA A 763 -4.85 25.67 -17.70
C ALA A 763 -4.22 24.61 -18.64
N SER A 764 -5.02 24.03 -19.54
CA SER A 764 -4.59 22.99 -20.48
C SER A 764 -4.37 23.49 -21.92
N ASP A 765 -4.20 24.81 -22.15
CA ASP A 765 -3.96 25.38 -23.48
C ASP A 765 -2.65 24.82 -24.10
N PRO A 766 -2.73 24.07 -25.23
CA PRO A 766 -1.56 23.51 -25.90
C PRO A 766 -0.55 24.57 -26.36
N ASP A 767 -1.00 25.80 -26.66
CA ASP A 767 -0.09 26.87 -27.09
C ASP A 767 0.70 27.48 -25.93
N ALA A 768 0.18 27.41 -24.70
CA ALA A 768 0.89 27.85 -23.49
C ALA A 768 1.97 26.84 -23.04
N THR A 769 1.87 25.60 -23.50
CA THR A 769 2.82 24.51 -23.18
C THR A 769 3.86 24.30 -24.30
N ALA A 770 3.56 24.68 -25.54
CA ALA A 770 4.49 24.61 -26.66
C ALA A 770 5.71 25.56 -26.49
N LEU A 771 6.90 25.07 -26.86
CA LEU A 771 8.17 25.80 -26.76
C LEU A 771 8.28 26.86 -27.87
N ARG A 772 7.57 27.98 -27.71
CA ARG A 772 7.43 29.06 -28.70
C ARG A 772 7.69 30.45 -28.10
N ILE A 773 8.04 31.41 -28.98
CA ILE A 773 8.15 32.83 -28.61
C ILE A 773 6.77 33.32 -28.15
N GLY A 774 6.71 33.98 -27.00
CA GLY A 774 5.45 34.47 -26.42
C GLY A 774 4.77 33.52 -25.43
N ARG A 775 5.32 32.33 -25.17
CA ARG A 775 4.79 31.35 -24.20
C ARG A 775 4.49 31.98 -22.83
N PHE A 776 5.44 32.71 -22.24
CA PHE A 776 5.25 33.35 -20.93
C PHE A 776 4.12 34.38 -20.93
N ARG A 777 3.98 35.16 -22.01
CA ARG A 777 2.88 36.12 -22.16
C ARG A 777 1.53 35.38 -22.23
N ARG A 778 1.47 34.30 -23.00
CA ARG A 778 0.27 33.48 -23.13
C ARG A 778 -0.14 32.81 -21.82
N MET A 779 0.84 32.28 -21.08
CA MET A 779 0.61 31.70 -19.75
C MET A 779 0.08 32.76 -18.78
N GLN A 780 0.69 33.95 -18.77
CA GLN A 780 0.21 35.07 -17.94
C GLN A 780 -1.21 35.53 -18.32
N GLU A 781 -1.52 35.63 -19.61
CA GLU A 781 -2.89 35.93 -20.08
C GLU A 781 -3.90 34.86 -19.64
N ASN A 782 -3.50 33.58 -19.62
CA ASN A 782 -4.34 32.50 -19.14
C ASN A 782 -4.53 32.59 -17.62
N ASP A 783 -3.48 32.85 -16.85
CA ASP A 783 -3.54 33.03 -15.40
C ASP A 783 -4.45 34.22 -15.01
N ASP A 784 -4.39 35.31 -15.77
CA ASP A 784 -5.29 36.47 -15.61
C ASP A 784 -6.76 36.08 -15.77
N LYS A 785 -7.08 35.30 -16.81
CA LYS A 785 -8.44 34.82 -17.08
C LYS A 785 -8.91 33.77 -16.08
N ILE A 786 -8.01 32.88 -15.64
CA ILE A 786 -8.32 31.89 -14.59
C ILE A 786 -8.70 32.63 -13.30
N ARG A 787 -7.97 33.68 -12.91
CA ARG A 787 -8.35 34.52 -11.76
C ARG A 787 -9.74 35.12 -11.91
N GLU A 788 -10.11 35.63 -13.09
CA GLU A 788 -11.45 36.16 -13.36
C GLU A 788 -12.52 35.08 -13.18
N CYS A 789 -12.32 33.87 -13.72
CA CYS A 789 -13.24 32.74 -13.53
C CYS A 789 -13.40 32.37 -12.04
N VAL A 790 -12.29 32.29 -11.29
CA VAL A 790 -12.33 32.00 -9.84
C VAL A 790 -13.06 33.10 -9.08
N ARG A 791 -12.89 34.39 -9.44
CA ARG A 791 -13.66 35.49 -8.84
C ARG A 791 -15.15 35.37 -9.10
N VAL A 792 -15.56 34.99 -10.31
CA VAL A 792 -16.97 34.72 -10.64
C VAL A 792 -17.52 33.59 -9.77
N ILE A 793 -16.81 32.46 -9.68
CA ILE A 793 -17.23 31.32 -8.84
C ILE A 793 -17.40 31.75 -7.38
N CYS A 794 -16.41 32.47 -6.82
CA CYS A 794 -16.46 32.96 -5.44
C CYS A 794 -17.58 33.99 -5.25
N GLY A 795 -17.80 34.89 -6.22
CA GLY A 795 -18.88 35.87 -6.20
C GLY A 795 -20.27 35.23 -6.18
N VAL A 796 -20.49 34.20 -7.01
CA VAL A 796 -21.72 33.38 -7.00
C VAL A 796 -21.89 32.70 -5.64
N ALA A 797 -20.82 32.16 -5.05
CA ALA A 797 -20.89 31.50 -3.75
C ALA A 797 -21.17 32.44 -2.57
N LEU A 798 -20.68 33.68 -2.63
CA LEU A 798 -20.97 34.70 -1.62
C LEU A 798 -22.41 35.22 -1.70
N THR A 799 -23.00 35.22 -2.89
CA THR A 799 -24.32 35.81 -3.12
C THR A 799 -25.48 34.81 -3.12
N ASN A 800 -25.21 33.52 -3.33
CA ASN A 800 -26.23 32.47 -3.32
C ASN A 800 -25.86 31.33 -2.34
N PRO A 801 -25.61 31.63 -1.05
CA PRO A 801 -25.16 30.65 -0.05
C PRO A 801 -26.20 29.56 0.27
N GLU A 802 -27.45 29.72 -0.16
CA GLU A 802 -28.53 28.75 0.00
C GLU A 802 -28.33 27.49 -0.87
N PHE A 803 -27.65 27.60 -2.01
CA PHE A 803 -27.41 26.47 -2.89
C PHE A 803 -26.10 25.77 -2.55
N HIS A 804 -26.17 24.48 -2.20
CA HIS A 804 -25.02 23.73 -1.72
C HIS A 804 -23.87 23.67 -2.76
N THR A 805 -24.19 23.59 -4.06
CA THR A 805 -23.19 23.48 -5.15
C THR A 805 -22.21 24.65 -5.16
N THR A 806 -22.59 25.80 -4.61
CA THR A 806 -21.73 26.99 -4.60
C THR A 806 -20.49 26.80 -3.75
N ARG A 807 -20.64 26.24 -2.54
CA ARG A 807 -19.54 26.08 -1.59
C ARG A 807 -18.58 24.99 -2.02
N SER A 808 -19.09 23.87 -2.53
CA SER A 808 -18.26 22.77 -3.02
C SER A 808 -17.45 23.19 -4.25
N THR A 809 -18.07 23.81 -5.25
CA THR A 809 -17.35 24.25 -6.45
C THR A 809 -16.39 25.41 -6.16
N ALA A 810 -16.74 26.33 -5.25
CA ALA A 810 -15.80 27.37 -4.80
C ALA A 810 -14.59 26.77 -4.07
N GLY A 811 -14.80 25.82 -3.16
CA GLY A 811 -13.72 25.08 -2.49
C GLY A 811 -12.78 24.40 -3.49
N LEU A 812 -13.34 23.72 -4.50
CA LEU A 812 -12.57 23.07 -5.57
C LEU A 812 -11.77 24.10 -6.39
N ALA A 813 -12.41 25.18 -6.86
CA ALA A 813 -11.75 26.20 -7.67
C ALA A 813 -10.61 26.92 -6.92
N ILE A 814 -10.82 27.21 -5.63
CA ILE A 814 -9.78 27.75 -4.74
C ILE A 814 -8.66 26.72 -4.54
N GLY A 815 -8.99 25.44 -4.41
CA GLY A 815 -7.99 24.38 -4.30
C GLY A 815 -7.12 24.21 -5.53
N LEU A 816 -7.71 24.34 -6.73
CA LEU A 816 -6.99 24.22 -8.00
C LEU A 816 -6.14 25.44 -8.34
N CYS A 817 -6.61 26.65 -8.00
CA CYS A 817 -6.05 27.89 -8.55
C CYS A 817 -5.78 28.98 -7.51
N GLY A 818 -5.92 28.70 -6.22
CA GLY A 818 -5.77 29.69 -5.14
C GLY A 818 -4.40 30.36 -5.11
N GLU A 819 -3.34 29.66 -5.50
CA GLU A 819 -1.97 30.20 -5.56
C GLU A 819 -1.81 31.41 -6.51
N LEU A 820 -2.71 31.58 -7.48
CA LEU A 820 -2.68 32.71 -8.41
C LEU A 820 -3.07 34.05 -7.77
N PHE A 821 -3.61 34.03 -6.54
CA PHE A 821 -4.08 35.21 -5.83
C PHE A 821 -3.01 35.75 -4.88
N HIS A 822 -2.86 37.08 -4.86
CA HIS A 822 -1.86 37.77 -4.03
C HIS A 822 -2.40 38.99 -3.28
N ASP A 823 -3.59 39.52 -3.60
CA ASP A 823 -4.20 40.62 -2.83
C ASP A 823 -4.67 40.09 -1.47
N PRO A 824 -4.16 40.63 -0.34
CA PRO A 824 -4.56 40.19 1.00
C PRO A 824 -6.07 40.26 1.26
N ARG A 825 -6.79 41.16 0.58
CA ARG A 825 -8.25 41.28 0.68
C ARG A 825 -8.96 40.10 0.03
N GLU A 826 -8.47 39.65 -1.12
CA GLU A 826 -8.99 38.48 -1.82
C GLU A 826 -8.65 37.21 -1.06
N THR A 827 -7.39 37.02 -0.68
CA THR A 827 -6.93 35.80 0.01
C THR A 827 -7.69 35.55 1.32
N LYS A 828 -8.08 36.61 2.05
CA LYS A 828 -8.92 36.49 3.24
C LYS A 828 -10.29 35.89 2.92
N VAL A 829 -10.97 36.43 1.91
CA VAL A 829 -12.28 35.94 1.48
C VAL A 829 -12.18 34.50 0.96
N LEU A 830 -11.11 34.16 0.23
CA LEU A 830 -10.86 32.78 -0.22
C LEU A 830 -10.72 31.82 0.97
N LEU A 831 -9.99 32.21 2.02
CA LEU A 831 -9.88 31.40 3.25
C LEU A 831 -11.22 31.26 3.99
N ASP A 832 -12.03 32.32 4.02
CA ASP A 832 -13.35 32.30 4.65
C ASP A 832 -14.30 31.37 3.87
N LEU A 833 -14.31 31.45 2.53
CA LEU A 833 -15.06 30.54 1.66
C LEU A 833 -14.58 29.09 1.77
N LEU A 834 -13.27 28.86 1.86
CA LEU A 834 -12.72 27.52 2.05
C LEU A 834 -13.11 26.94 3.43
N SER A 835 -13.13 27.78 4.47
CA SER A 835 -13.62 27.39 5.80
C SER A 835 -15.11 27.07 5.80
N ALA A 836 -15.90 27.84 5.04
CA ALA A 836 -17.32 27.57 4.84
C ALA A 836 -17.52 26.26 4.06
N ALA A 837 -16.74 26.01 3.01
CA ALA A 837 -16.77 24.75 2.27
C ALA A 837 -16.39 23.55 3.16
N GLU A 838 -15.36 23.69 4.00
CA GLU A 838 -14.91 22.69 4.96
C GLU A 838 -16.00 22.34 5.98
N PHE A 839 -16.63 23.36 6.59
CA PHE A 839 -17.75 23.17 7.49
C PHE A 839 -18.93 22.48 6.77
N HIS A 840 -19.21 22.91 5.55
CA HIS A 840 -20.35 22.40 4.80
C HIS A 840 -20.16 20.99 4.30
N LEU A 841 -18.97 20.59 3.84
CA LEU A 841 -18.73 19.25 3.29
C LEU A 841 -18.42 18.19 4.35
N GLY A 842 -18.17 18.58 5.61
CA GLY A 842 -17.74 17.64 6.66
C GLY A 842 -16.29 17.15 6.49
N TRP A 843 -15.57 17.71 5.53
CA TRP A 843 -14.23 17.32 5.10
C TRP A 843 -13.17 18.24 5.69
N PRO A 844 -12.04 17.78 6.26
CA PRO A 844 -10.95 18.66 6.63
C PRO A 844 -10.16 19.11 5.39
N CYS A 845 -10.60 20.19 4.75
CA CYS A 845 -9.76 21.00 3.85
C CYS A 845 -8.61 21.72 4.59
N LEU A 846 -8.34 21.35 5.85
CA LEU A 846 -7.32 21.94 6.72
C LEU A 846 -5.95 21.95 6.02
N LYS A 847 -5.58 20.85 5.35
CA LYS A 847 -4.32 20.75 4.61
C LYS A 847 -4.23 21.77 3.47
N LEU A 848 -5.26 21.91 2.66
CA LEU A 848 -5.29 22.90 1.56
C LEU A 848 -5.29 24.34 2.09
N LYS A 849 -6.03 24.59 3.16
CA LYS A 849 -6.07 25.90 3.83
C LYS A 849 -4.73 26.25 4.46
N GLU A 850 -4.05 25.28 5.08
CA GLU A 850 -2.70 25.43 5.61
C GLU A 850 -1.67 25.62 4.50
N ASP A 851 -1.76 24.87 3.41
CA ASP A 851 -0.86 24.97 2.26
C ASP A 851 -0.99 26.36 1.60
N LEU A 852 -2.21 26.86 1.41
CA LEU A 852 -2.45 28.22 0.92
C LEU A 852 -1.99 29.29 1.91
N ARG A 853 -2.20 29.10 3.23
CA ARG A 853 -1.66 30.01 4.26
C ARG A 853 -0.14 30.05 4.25
N ARG A 854 0.53 28.90 4.10
CA ARG A 854 1.99 28.78 3.96
C ARG A 854 2.46 29.49 2.69
N PHE A 855 1.78 29.26 1.58
CA PHE A 855 2.08 29.89 0.30
C PHE A 855 1.98 31.42 0.38
N TRP A 856 0.90 31.95 0.97
CA TRP A 856 0.69 33.39 1.18
C TRP A 856 1.45 33.97 2.37
N ARG A 857 2.24 33.16 3.10
CA ARG A 857 3.03 33.55 4.28
C ARG A 857 2.18 34.21 5.39
N LEU A 858 0.96 33.72 5.57
CA LEU A 858 0.07 34.17 6.64
C LEU A 858 0.47 33.47 7.97
N PRO A 859 0.34 34.16 9.12
CA PRO A 859 0.69 33.57 10.41
C PRO A 859 -0.19 32.34 10.71
N VAL A 860 0.42 31.33 11.32
CA VAL A 860 -0.29 30.13 11.80
C VAL A 860 -1.23 30.57 12.91
N VAL A 861 -2.53 30.38 12.72
CA VAL A 861 -3.52 30.59 13.77
C VAL A 861 -3.46 29.33 14.63
N GLU A 862 -2.91 29.42 15.84
CA GLU A 862 -3.04 28.36 16.85
C GLU A 862 -4.54 28.19 17.12
N SER A 863 -5.07 27.05 16.69
CA SER A 863 -6.48 26.66 16.84
C SER A 863 -6.76 26.08 18.22
#